data_AF-A0A5C6UW22-F1
#
_entry.id   AF-A0A5C6UW22-F1
#
_cell.length_a   1.000
_cell.length_b   1.000
_cell.length_c   1.000
_cell.angle_alpha   90.00
_cell.angle_beta   90.00
_cell.angle_gamma   90.00
#
_symmetry.space_group_name_H-M   'P 1'
#
loop_
_entity.id
_entity.type
_entity.pdbx_description
1 polymer ?
#
loop_
_entity_poly.entity_id
_entity_poly.type
_entity_poly.pdbx_seq_one_letter_code
_entity_poly.pdbx_strand_id
1 'polypeptide(L)'
;MSNFYLTTPIYYVNGAPHIGHAYTTIIADAFARYRRQKGDEVFFLTGTDEHGLKIQRAAEDRGISPQQMVDENSARFRELFEQLRLTHDRFIRTTDADHKKTVAEMVARMKASGDIYLDKYEGWYAAADEAYYDESEIADGKATATGASVEWVEEESYFFKLSKYAEPLLEWYRSNPDAITPSGRRNEVASFVEGGLRDLSISRTTFSWGIPMPEHPEHVLYVWVDALTNYITAVGAFDDPKRFETFWPADIHFIGKDILRFHAVYWPAFLMSAGLALPKQIVAHGWWTNDGIKMSKSLGNVIDAFELAERYDLDVLRYYLLREIPIGNDGNFSDTRVVERNNAELADNIGNLVNRTFAMAGKFIGGSIPAPRELTESEDIALRDAAFAARDAIDKAFGDRELHRALEHLMAFSSEVNNYIQRTQPWALNKEGKTERLEQTLYNALESIRWIALLAAPFTPDASRKILAGFGQTTEAHLSFETLKTWANLPAGTPLEAPGVLFSKLEAPVEEDDAGEKSAPQDQKPAKKAKKDEKKVEKSKKSDDSESTGLIEFGDFTKVEIRVGEVLTAEKVEGADKLLKLSANVGEEAPRTIVAGIAKAFAPEELVGLRVAMVTNLKPAKLFGIKSEAMILAAKTTDGKLALARYDERVEVGTRIS
;
A
#
# COMPACT_ATOMS: atom_id res chain seq x y z
N MET A 1 11.14 28.36 2.70
CA MET A 1 11.48 26.92 2.67
C MET A 1 11.14 26.39 4.05
N SER A 2 10.34 25.33 4.14
CA SER A 2 10.08 24.66 5.42
C SER A 2 10.92 23.38 5.49
N ASN A 3 11.27 22.96 6.70
CA ASN A 3 11.97 21.69 6.90
C ASN A 3 10.95 20.58 7.03
N PHE A 4 11.25 19.41 6.48
CA PHE A 4 10.35 18.26 6.53
C PHE A 4 11.13 16.98 6.79
N TYR A 5 10.89 16.37 7.94
CA TYR A 5 11.53 15.12 8.34
C TYR A 5 10.55 13.95 8.29
N LEU A 6 10.84 12.95 7.46
CA LEU A 6 10.06 11.73 7.36
C LEU A 6 10.91 10.48 7.46
N THR A 7 10.31 9.41 8.00
CA THR A 7 11.01 8.13 8.19
C THR A 7 10.17 6.95 7.72
N THR A 8 10.85 5.87 7.33
CA THR A 8 10.29 4.51 7.37
C THR A 8 10.56 3.88 8.75
N PRO A 9 10.09 2.65 9.02
CA PRO A 9 10.71 1.81 10.02
C PRO A 9 12.12 1.45 9.58
N ILE A 10 12.95 1.05 10.52
CA ILE A 10 14.16 0.29 10.20
C ILE A 10 13.81 -1.21 10.15
N TYR A 11 14.33 -1.92 9.16
CA TYR A 11 13.90 -3.29 8.87
C TYR A 11 14.79 -4.33 9.53
N TYR A 12 14.18 -5.33 10.17
CA TYR A 12 14.91 -6.41 10.82
C TYR A 12 15.61 -7.31 9.80
N VAL A 13 16.94 -7.43 9.89
CA VAL A 13 17.78 -8.08 8.87
C VAL A 13 17.88 -9.60 9.01
N ASN A 14 16.79 -10.30 9.34
CA ASN A 14 16.75 -11.77 9.45
C ASN A 14 16.54 -12.50 8.11
N GLY A 15 16.53 -11.78 6.98
CA GLY A 15 16.55 -12.35 5.63
C GLY A 15 16.21 -11.33 4.56
N ALA A 16 15.98 -11.81 3.34
CA ALA A 16 15.80 -10.95 2.16
C ALA A 16 14.59 -10.01 2.28
N PRO A 17 14.67 -8.81 1.69
CA PRO A 17 13.56 -7.87 1.66
C PRO A 17 12.43 -8.34 0.74
N HIS A 18 11.19 -8.05 1.11
CA HIS A 18 9.99 -8.41 0.35
C HIS A 18 9.15 -7.17 0.03
N ILE A 19 8.07 -7.35 -0.74
CA ILE A 19 7.17 -6.26 -1.18
C ILE A 19 6.69 -5.36 -0.04
N GLY A 20 6.44 -5.89 1.16
CA GLY A 20 6.07 -5.08 2.33
C GLY A 20 7.11 -4.02 2.71
N HIS A 21 8.41 -4.32 2.62
CA HIS A 21 9.47 -3.34 2.88
C HIS A 21 9.49 -2.29 1.77
N ALA A 22 9.50 -2.74 0.51
CA ALA A 22 9.48 -1.86 -0.66
C ALA A 22 8.29 -0.90 -0.62
N TYR A 23 7.10 -1.38 -0.25
CA TYR A 23 5.88 -0.58 -0.17
C TYR A 23 6.02 0.60 0.79
N THR A 24 6.43 0.35 2.04
CA THR A 24 6.60 1.42 3.03
C THR A 24 7.62 2.46 2.56
N THR A 25 8.75 2.02 2.00
CA THR A 25 9.80 2.93 1.54
C THR A 25 9.40 3.69 0.28
N ILE A 26 8.59 3.11 -0.61
CA ILE A 26 8.03 3.78 -1.80
C ILE A 26 7.00 4.85 -1.39
N ILE A 27 6.15 4.59 -0.39
CA ILE A 27 5.26 5.63 0.17
C ILE A 27 6.10 6.81 0.65
N ALA A 28 7.08 6.56 1.51
CA ALA A 28 7.91 7.61 2.06
C ALA A 28 8.67 8.36 0.95
N ASP A 29 9.21 7.66 -0.04
CA ASP A 29 9.88 8.28 -1.19
C ASP A 29 8.95 9.17 -2.03
N ALA A 30 7.69 8.77 -2.24
CA ALA A 30 6.70 9.61 -2.93
C ALA A 30 6.44 10.92 -2.15
N PHE A 31 6.28 10.83 -0.82
CA PHE A 31 6.16 12.02 0.02
C PHE A 31 7.43 12.89 -0.01
N ALA A 32 8.63 12.29 0.09
CA ALA A 32 9.88 13.01 0.04
C ALA A 32 10.04 13.79 -1.27
N ARG A 33 9.79 13.14 -2.41
CA ARG A 33 9.81 13.79 -3.74
C ARG A 33 8.81 14.94 -3.81
N TYR A 34 7.57 14.71 -3.38
CA TYR A 34 6.53 15.72 -3.38
C TYR A 34 6.92 16.97 -2.58
N ARG A 35 7.44 16.79 -1.36
CA ARG A 35 7.88 17.91 -0.51
C ARG A 35 9.09 18.63 -1.09
N ARG A 36 10.05 17.92 -1.68
CA ARG A 36 11.18 18.55 -2.42
C ARG A 36 10.69 19.38 -3.61
N GLN A 37 9.71 18.90 -4.38
CA GLN A 37 9.13 19.66 -5.49
C GLN A 37 8.41 20.94 -5.03
N LYS A 38 7.83 20.93 -3.82
CA LYS A 38 7.26 22.12 -3.17
C LYS A 38 8.31 23.10 -2.62
N GLY A 39 9.59 22.74 -2.68
CA GLY A 39 10.70 23.59 -2.22
C GLY A 39 11.01 23.46 -0.72
N ASP A 40 10.62 22.35 -0.09
CA ASP A 40 11.02 22.05 1.28
C ASP A 40 12.42 21.44 1.34
N GLU A 41 13.11 21.72 2.46
CA GLU A 41 14.33 21.01 2.83
C GLU A 41 13.90 19.69 3.49
N VAL A 42 14.12 18.58 2.79
CA VAL A 42 13.65 17.26 3.22
C VAL A 42 14.80 16.44 3.78
N PHE A 43 14.55 15.78 4.91
CA PHE A 43 15.37 14.69 5.41
C PHE A 43 14.52 13.41 5.39
N PHE A 44 14.88 12.44 4.57
CA PHE A 44 14.21 11.16 4.44
C PHE A 44 15.09 10.04 5.00
N LEU A 45 14.67 9.44 6.12
CA LEU A 45 15.37 8.34 6.78
C LEU A 45 14.78 6.97 6.44
N THR A 46 15.67 6.01 6.19
CA THR A 46 15.38 4.57 6.24
C THR A 46 16.57 3.81 6.86
N GLY A 47 16.49 2.50 7.04
CA GLY A 47 17.61 1.74 7.58
C GLY A 47 17.29 0.31 8.00
N THR A 48 18.20 -0.26 8.79
CA THR A 48 18.12 -1.65 9.27
C THR A 48 18.27 -1.76 10.78
N ASP A 49 17.45 -2.63 11.35
CA ASP A 49 17.52 -3.07 12.75
C ASP A 49 18.34 -4.37 12.82
N GLU A 50 19.44 -4.30 13.54
CA GLU A 50 20.54 -5.26 13.44
C GLU A 50 20.89 -5.95 14.77
N HIS A 51 20.13 -5.75 15.84
CA HIS A 51 20.39 -6.39 17.13
C HIS A 51 19.28 -7.37 17.54
N GLY A 52 19.52 -8.15 18.60
CA GLY A 52 18.53 -9.07 19.17
C GLY A 52 18.86 -10.55 18.99
N LEU A 53 18.12 -11.37 19.74
CA LEU A 53 18.36 -12.81 19.89
C LEU A 53 18.16 -13.56 18.56
N LYS A 54 17.19 -13.14 17.75
CA LYS A 54 16.89 -13.79 16.47
C LYS A 54 18.05 -13.68 15.47
N ILE A 55 18.74 -12.53 15.43
CA ILE A 55 19.95 -12.37 14.61
C ILE A 55 21.09 -13.22 15.16
N GLN A 56 21.28 -13.24 16.48
CA GLN A 56 22.33 -14.06 17.10
C GLN A 56 22.16 -15.54 16.75
N ARG A 57 20.97 -16.11 16.97
CA ARG A 57 20.64 -17.52 16.66
C ARG A 57 20.82 -17.83 15.17
N ALA A 58 20.33 -16.96 14.29
CA ALA A 58 20.45 -17.19 12.86
C ALA A 58 21.91 -17.11 12.35
N ALA A 59 22.77 -16.32 13.00
CA ALA A 59 24.19 -16.28 12.72
C ALA A 59 24.91 -17.54 13.23
N GLU A 60 24.58 -17.99 14.44
CA GLU A 60 25.07 -19.24 15.04
C GLU A 60 24.71 -20.47 14.17
N ASP A 61 23.46 -20.57 13.70
CA ASP A 61 22.99 -21.63 12.81
C ASP A 61 23.77 -21.69 11.48
N ARG A 62 24.27 -20.53 11.03
CA ARG A 62 25.10 -20.39 9.82
C ARG A 62 26.61 -20.53 10.08
N GLY A 63 27.04 -20.61 11.34
CA GLY A 63 28.45 -20.66 11.72
C GLY A 63 29.23 -19.38 11.41
N ILE A 64 28.58 -18.22 11.41
CA ILE A 64 29.20 -16.89 11.17
C ILE A 64 28.97 -15.96 12.36
N SER A 65 29.69 -14.84 12.44
CA SER A 65 29.42 -13.85 13.49
C SER A 65 28.13 -13.07 13.21
N PRO A 66 27.41 -12.61 14.26
CA PRO A 66 26.24 -11.74 14.06
C PRO A 66 26.55 -10.48 13.25
N GLN A 67 27.72 -9.85 13.48
CA GLN A 67 28.17 -8.69 12.70
C GLN A 67 28.29 -9.02 11.20
N GLN A 68 28.89 -10.17 10.85
CA GLN A 68 29.00 -10.61 9.46
C GLN A 68 27.63 -10.81 8.83
N MET A 69 26.69 -11.43 9.56
CA MET A 69 25.33 -11.66 9.07
C MET A 69 24.59 -10.35 8.79
N VAL A 70 24.66 -9.37 9.69
CA VAL A 70 23.95 -8.09 9.51
C VAL A 70 24.60 -7.21 8.44
N ASP A 71 25.94 -7.28 8.28
CA ASP A 71 26.63 -6.59 7.19
C ASP A 71 26.17 -7.11 5.82
N GLU A 72 26.06 -8.43 5.66
CA GLU A 72 25.55 -9.09 4.44
C GLU A 72 24.08 -8.73 4.18
N ASN A 73 23.21 -8.88 5.19
CA ASN A 73 21.78 -8.69 4.99
C ASN A 73 21.41 -7.20 4.84
N SER A 74 22.07 -6.30 5.58
CA SER A 74 21.88 -4.85 5.41
C SER A 74 22.36 -4.38 4.02
N ALA A 75 23.42 -4.98 3.48
CA ALA A 75 23.82 -4.72 2.09
C ALA A 75 22.73 -5.09 1.09
N ARG A 76 21.97 -6.17 1.30
CA ARG A 76 20.84 -6.53 0.44
C ARG A 76 19.69 -5.53 0.48
N PHE A 77 19.38 -4.96 1.65
CA PHE A 77 18.38 -3.88 1.73
C PHE A 77 18.84 -2.62 0.97
N ARG A 78 20.12 -2.25 1.08
CA ARG A 78 20.68 -1.12 0.32
C ARG A 78 20.65 -1.37 -1.18
N GLU A 79 21.05 -2.57 -1.63
CA GLU A 79 21.00 -2.99 -3.03
C GLU A 79 19.57 -2.86 -3.60
N LEU A 80 18.57 -3.36 -2.86
CA LEU A 80 17.17 -3.21 -3.27
C LEU A 80 16.78 -1.74 -3.38
N PHE A 81 17.13 -0.90 -2.40
CA PHE A 81 16.71 0.50 -2.38
C PHE A 81 17.40 1.34 -3.46
N GLU A 82 18.61 0.98 -3.85
CA GLU A 82 19.30 1.50 -5.03
C GLU A 82 18.58 1.08 -6.32
N GLN A 83 18.20 -0.20 -6.44
CA GLN A 83 17.44 -0.71 -7.60
C GLN A 83 16.06 -0.03 -7.72
N LEU A 84 15.39 0.20 -6.60
CA LEU A 84 14.13 0.95 -6.51
C LEU A 84 14.31 2.48 -6.64
N ARG A 85 15.55 2.96 -6.76
CA ARG A 85 15.95 4.38 -6.92
C ARG A 85 15.32 5.30 -5.88
N LEU A 86 15.30 4.85 -4.64
CA LEU A 86 14.75 5.61 -3.51
C LEU A 86 15.68 6.76 -3.13
N THR A 87 15.10 7.86 -2.67
CA THR A 87 15.81 9.13 -2.43
C THR A 87 16.00 9.44 -0.96
N HIS A 88 16.27 8.42 -0.15
CA HIS A 88 16.56 8.60 1.27
C HIS A 88 17.89 9.34 1.45
N ASP A 89 17.93 10.27 2.41
CA ASP A 89 19.10 11.10 2.70
C ASP A 89 20.08 10.39 3.65
N ARG A 90 19.57 9.45 4.46
CA ARG A 90 20.37 8.57 5.31
C ARG A 90 19.79 7.16 5.32
N PHE A 91 20.68 6.17 5.17
CA PHE A 91 20.42 4.78 5.51
C PHE A 91 21.13 4.49 6.84
N ILE A 92 20.37 4.38 7.94
CA ILE A 92 20.94 4.14 9.28
C ILE A 92 21.07 2.64 9.55
N ARG A 93 22.11 2.24 10.28
CA ARG A 93 22.25 0.89 10.83
C ARG A 93 22.34 0.96 12.34
N THR A 94 21.64 0.11 13.07
CA THR A 94 21.76 0.13 14.55
C THR A 94 23.15 -0.28 15.05
N THR A 95 23.98 -0.89 14.19
CA THR A 95 25.39 -1.14 14.50
C THR A 95 26.29 0.11 14.39
N ASP A 96 25.81 1.22 13.83
CA ASP A 96 26.56 2.47 13.67
C ASP A 96 27.04 3.03 15.03
N ALA A 97 28.24 3.61 15.04
CA ALA A 97 28.86 4.10 16.27
C ALA A 97 28.13 5.30 16.89
N ASP A 98 27.63 6.22 16.05
CA ASP A 98 26.84 7.37 16.51
C ASP A 98 25.51 6.90 17.10
N HIS A 99 24.87 5.91 16.50
CA HIS A 99 23.65 5.31 17.03
C HIS A 99 23.82 4.72 18.42
N LYS A 100 24.87 3.90 18.62
CA LYS A 100 25.17 3.31 19.94
C LYS A 100 25.37 4.38 21.02
N LYS A 101 26.02 5.49 20.65
CA LYS A 101 26.22 6.63 21.55
C LYS A 101 24.90 7.36 21.86
N THR A 102 24.05 7.60 20.87
CA THR A 102 22.74 8.23 21.06
C THR A 102 21.83 7.36 21.92
N VAL A 103 21.85 6.03 21.76
CA VAL A 103 21.10 5.08 22.62
C VAL A 103 21.58 5.15 24.07
N ALA A 104 22.89 5.16 24.30
CA ALA A 104 23.44 5.28 25.65
C ALA A 104 23.00 6.58 26.34
N GLU A 105 23.02 7.71 25.62
CA GLU A 105 22.55 9.01 26.13
C GLU A 105 21.04 9.03 26.37
N MET A 106 20.25 8.43 25.48
CA MET A 106 18.79 8.29 25.64
C MET A 106 18.46 7.54 26.95
N VAL A 107 19.15 6.42 27.20
CA VAL A 107 18.99 5.63 28.42
C VAL A 107 19.45 6.40 29.66
N ALA A 108 20.56 7.13 29.58
CA ALA A 108 21.04 7.97 30.69
C ALA A 108 20.01 9.03 31.09
N ARG A 109 19.32 9.65 30.12
CA ARG A 109 18.24 10.60 30.38
C ARG A 109 17.02 9.96 31.03
N MET A 110 16.57 8.81 30.53
CA MET A 110 15.46 8.07 31.14
C MET A 110 15.78 7.61 32.57
N LYS A 111 17.04 7.20 32.83
CA LYS A 111 17.54 6.93 34.19
C LYS A 111 17.49 8.19 35.06
N ALA A 112 17.97 9.33 34.55
CA ALA A 112 17.99 10.60 35.30
C ALA A 112 16.58 11.11 35.64
N SER A 113 15.58 10.80 34.82
CA SER A 113 14.16 11.08 35.10
C SER A 113 13.52 10.14 36.14
N GLY A 114 14.27 9.15 36.63
CA GLY A 114 13.82 8.18 37.63
C GLY A 114 12.88 7.11 37.07
N ASP A 115 12.87 6.91 35.76
CA ASP A 115 11.93 6.03 35.05
C ASP A 115 12.52 4.66 34.73
N ILE A 116 13.81 4.45 35.01
CA ILE A 116 14.46 3.15 34.89
C ILE A 116 14.83 2.62 36.27
N TYR A 117 14.47 1.37 36.55
CA TYR A 117 14.81 0.67 37.78
C TYR A 117 15.14 -0.80 37.50
N LEU A 118 15.91 -1.43 38.38
CA LEU A 118 16.23 -2.86 38.29
C LEU A 118 15.19 -3.66 39.08
N ASP A 119 14.67 -4.72 38.49
CA ASP A 119 13.77 -5.67 39.13
C ASP A 119 13.94 -7.06 38.50
N LYS A 120 13.19 -8.04 38.99
CA LYS A 120 13.11 -9.37 38.36
C LYS A 120 11.95 -9.42 37.38
N TYR A 121 12.24 -9.85 36.16
CA TYR A 121 11.21 -10.18 35.19
C TYR A 121 10.89 -11.68 35.29
N GLU A 122 9.62 -11.99 35.49
CA GLU A 122 9.07 -13.35 35.48
C GLU A 122 7.92 -13.38 34.48
N GLY A 123 8.01 -14.21 33.44
CA GLY A 123 6.94 -14.32 32.46
C GLY A 123 7.19 -15.27 31.30
N TRP A 124 6.16 -15.48 30.50
CA TRP A 124 6.21 -16.34 29.32
C TRP A 124 6.69 -15.57 28.09
N TYR A 125 7.76 -16.04 27.47
CA TYR A 125 8.42 -15.41 26.33
C TYR A 125 8.30 -16.25 25.06
N ALA A 126 7.92 -15.64 23.94
CA ALA A 126 8.01 -16.28 22.63
C ALA A 126 9.18 -15.69 21.83
N ALA A 127 10.25 -16.47 21.65
CA ALA A 127 11.42 -16.03 20.89
C ALA A 127 11.13 -15.77 19.39
N ALA A 128 10.08 -16.38 18.83
CA ALA A 128 9.70 -16.16 17.42
C ALA A 128 9.14 -14.74 17.19
N ASP A 129 8.42 -14.22 18.19
CA ASP A 129 7.77 -12.91 18.18
C ASP A 129 8.63 -11.82 18.85
N GLU A 130 9.70 -12.23 19.54
CA GLU A 130 10.48 -11.41 20.47
C GLU A 130 9.59 -10.64 21.47
N ALA A 131 8.51 -11.27 21.91
CA ALA A 131 7.49 -10.68 22.76
C ALA A 131 7.17 -11.58 23.96
N TYR A 132 6.72 -10.94 25.05
CA TYR A 132 6.19 -11.63 26.20
C TYR A 132 4.66 -11.67 26.16
N TYR A 133 4.11 -12.69 26.79
CA TYR A 133 2.69 -12.97 26.85
C TYR A 133 2.26 -13.16 28.31
N ASP A 134 1.10 -12.62 28.65
CA ASP A 134 0.44 -12.96 29.91
C ASP A 134 -0.09 -14.41 29.87
N GLU A 135 -0.31 -15.02 31.03
CA GLU A 135 -0.92 -16.36 31.13
C GLU A 135 -2.27 -16.44 30.39
N SER A 136 -3.05 -15.34 30.39
CA SER A 136 -4.33 -15.26 29.66
C SER A 136 -4.18 -15.24 28.14
N GLU A 137 -2.98 -14.95 27.64
CA GLU A 137 -2.68 -14.89 26.21
C GLU A 137 -2.05 -16.21 25.71
N ILE A 138 -2.00 -17.25 26.55
CA ILE A 138 -1.31 -18.51 26.25
C ILE A 138 -2.29 -19.68 26.31
N ALA A 139 -2.24 -20.52 25.29
CA ALA A 139 -2.96 -21.79 25.24
C ALA A 139 -2.00 -22.89 24.77
N ASP A 140 -1.95 -24.00 25.49
CA ASP A 140 -1.12 -25.18 25.16
C ASP A 140 0.37 -24.85 24.94
N GLY A 141 0.94 -23.96 25.78
CA GLY A 141 2.34 -23.54 25.67
C GLY A 141 2.65 -22.69 24.43
N LYS A 142 1.63 -22.05 23.85
CA LYS A 142 1.75 -21.15 22.70
C LYS A 142 0.98 -19.85 22.90
N ALA A 143 1.52 -18.77 22.37
CA ALA A 143 0.83 -17.49 22.28
C ALA A 143 -0.43 -17.61 21.42
N THR A 144 -1.59 -17.24 21.97
CA THR A 144 -2.89 -17.34 21.30
C THR A 144 -2.99 -16.45 20.05
N ALA A 145 -2.29 -15.31 20.07
CA ALA A 145 -2.32 -14.33 18.97
C ALA A 145 -1.49 -14.75 17.74
N THR A 146 -0.39 -15.47 17.95
CA THR A 146 0.62 -15.74 16.90
C THR A 146 0.84 -17.24 16.65
N GLY A 147 0.47 -18.10 17.61
CA GLY A 147 0.76 -19.53 17.60
C GLY A 147 2.22 -19.87 17.94
N ALA A 148 3.04 -18.89 18.31
CA ALA A 148 4.43 -19.12 18.66
C ALA A 148 4.56 -19.84 20.01
N SER A 149 5.53 -20.77 20.11
CA SER A 149 5.85 -21.43 21.38
C SER A 149 6.40 -20.44 22.40
N VAL A 150 5.92 -20.54 23.64
CA VAL A 150 6.37 -19.74 24.77
C VAL A 150 7.16 -20.57 25.77
N GLU A 151 8.12 -19.94 26.44
CA GLU A 151 8.89 -20.52 27.55
C GLU A 151 8.86 -19.59 28.77
N TRP A 152 8.84 -20.16 29.98
CA TRP A 152 8.93 -19.35 31.21
C TRP A 152 10.36 -18.86 31.41
N VAL A 153 10.52 -17.55 31.59
CA VAL A 153 11.82 -16.91 31.80
C VAL A 153 11.76 -16.11 33.11
N GLU A 154 12.71 -16.39 34.01
CA GLU A 154 13.03 -15.54 35.16
C GLU A 154 14.44 -14.97 34.96
N GLU A 155 14.55 -13.64 34.80
CA GLU A 155 15.84 -12.96 34.70
C GLU A 155 15.80 -11.58 35.37
N GLU A 156 16.93 -11.14 35.91
CA GLU A 156 17.06 -9.73 36.31
C GLU A 156 16.98 -8.85 35.06
N SER A 157 16.19 -7.78 35.15
CA SER A 157 15.99 -6.85 34.05
C SER A 157 15.79 -5.44 34.58
N TYR A 158 16.33 -4.47 33.84
CA TYR A 158 15.88 -3.10 33.94
C TYR A 158 14.47 -2.97 33.37
N PHE A 159 13.64 -2.18 34.05
CA PHE A 159 12.29 -1.83 33.66
C PHE A 159 12.20 -0.33 33.43
N PHE A 160 11.40 0.04 32.42
CA PHE A 160 10.93 1.39 32.19
C PHE A 160 9.53 1.56 32.79
N LYS A 161 9.32 2.64 33.55
CA LYS A 161 8.05 2.99 34.20
C LYS A 161 6.97 3.45 33.22
N LEU A 162 6.62 2.60 32.25
CA LEU A 162 5.65 2.89 31.21
C LEU A 162 4.26 3.22 31.78
N SER A 163 3.89 2.61 32.91
CA SER A 163 2.61 2.87 33.59
C SER A 163 2.40 4.35 33.94
N LYS A 164 3.49 5.07 34.28
CA LYS A 164 3.50 6.52 34.57
C LYS A 164 3.01 7.38 33.38
N TYR A 165 3.13 6.87 32.16
CA TYR A 165 2.90 7.63 30.93
C TYR A 165 1.51 7.45 30.32
N ALA A 166 0.63 6.65 30.93
CA ALA A 166 -0.72 6.43 30.40
C ALA A 166 -1.51 7.75 30.19
N GLU A 167 -1.66 8.58 31.22
CA GLU A 167 -2.38 9.86 31.09
C GLU A 167 -1.67 10.87 30.18
N PRO A 168 -0.33 11.08 30.27
CA PRO A 168 0.38 11.91 29.30
C PRO A 168 0.18 11.51 27.83
N LEU A 169 0.14 10.20 27.54
CA LEU A 169 -0.13 9.67 26.20
C LEU A 169 -1.56 9.95 25.76
N LEU A 170 -2.55 9.70 26.62
CA LEU A 170 -3.96 10.00 26.33
C LEU A 170 -4.19 11.49 26.10
N GLU A 171 -3.50 12.36 26.84
CA GLU A 171 -3.52 13.79 26.59
C GLU A 171 -2.92 14.15 25.23
N TRP A 172 -1.79 13.55 24.87
CA TRP A 172 -1.19 13.77 23.55
C TRP A 172 -2.15 13.37 22.42
N TYR A 173 -2.84 12.23 22.51
CA TYR A 173 -3.82 11.79 21.50
C TYR A 173 -5.06 12.71 21.39
N ARG A 174 -5.50 13.31 22.51
CA ARG A 174 -6.64 14.23 22.56
C ARG A 174 -6.28 15.60 21.99
N SER A 175 -5.12 16.13 22.39
CA SER A 175 -4.64 17.44 21.95
C SER A 175 -4.10 17.43 20.52
N ASN A 176 -3.80 16.26 19.95
CA ASN A 176 -3.29 16.10 18.59
C ASN A 176 -4.09 14.99 17.86
N PRO A 177 -5.29 15.29 17.34
CA PRO A 177 -6.16 14.27 16.75
C PRO A 177 -5.54 13.55 15.54
N ASP A 178 -4.60 14.21 14.86
CA ASP A 178 -3.90 13.67 13.69
C ASP A 178 -2.56 13.00 14.02
N ALA A 179 -2.18 12.91 15.31
CA ALA A 179 -0.93 12.29 15.75
C ALA A 179 -0.79 10.83 15.31
N ILE A 180 -1.92 10.12 15.13
CA ILE A 180 -1.96 8.75 14.63
C ILE A 180 -3.01 8.68 13.53
N THR A 181 -2.59 8.27 12.33
CA THR A 181 -3.44 8.13 11.14
C THR A 181 -3.33 6.71 10.58
N PRO A 182 -4.43 6.06 10.17
CA PRO A 182 -5.82 6.54 10.19
C PRO A 182 -6.44 6.63 11.59
N SER A 183 -7.58 7.34 11.71
CA SER A 183 -8.28 7.56 12.98
C SER A 183 -8.70 6.27 13.69
N GLY A 184 -9.05 5.21 12.95
CA GLY A 184 -9.33 3.89 13.52
C GLY A 184 -8.15 3.32 14.33
N ARG A 185 -6.92 3.50 13.83
CA ARG A 185 -5.68 3.08 14.51
C ARG A 185 -5.41 3.88 15.78
N ARG A 186 -5.69 5.19 15.75
CA ARG A 186 -5.61 6.03 16.94
C ARG A 186 -6.55 5.55 18.04
N ASN A 187 -7.79 5.18 17.67
CA ASN A 187 -8.77 4.69 18.63
C ASN A 187 -8.35 3.33 19.22
N GLU A 188 -7.82 2.41 18.41
CA GLU A 188 -7.23 1.14 18.87
C GLU A 188 -6.13 1.37 19.92
N VAL A 189 -5.22 2.30 19.66
CA VAL A 189 -4.12 2.66 20.59
C VAL A 189 -4.67 3.32 21.86
N ALA A 190 -5.59 4.27 21.73
CA ALA A 190 -6.19 4.95 22.88
C ALA A 190 -6.89 3.95 23.81
N SER A 191 -7.73 3.05 23.27
CA SER A 191 -8.39 2.02 24.06
C SER A 191 -7.42 1.06 24.74
N PHE A 192 -6.30 0.72 24.08
CA PHE A 192 -5.24 -0.07 24.72
C PHE A 192 -4.63 0.65 25.92
N VAL A 193 -4.32 1.94 25.80
CA VAL A 193 -3.74 2.75 26.89
C VAL A 193 -4.74 2.97 28.03
N GLU A 194 -6.02 3.21 27.71
CA GLU A 194 -7.11 3.32 28.70
C GLU A 194 -7.30 2.04 29.52
N GLY A 195 -6.99 0.87 28.94
CA GLY A 195 -6.99 -0.41 29.64
C GLY A 195 -5.90 -0.55 30.71
N GLY A 196 -4.93 0.37 30.76
CA GLY A 196 -3.82 0.38 31.70
C GLY A 196 -2.52 -0.12 31.08
N LEU A 197 -1.41 0.56 31.40
CA LEU A 197 -0.07 0.18 30.97
C LEU A 197 0.71 -0.44 32.13
N ARG A 198 1.47 -1.50 31.84
CA ARG A 198 2.45 -2.09 32.77
C ARG A 198 3.85 -1.62 32.45
N ASP A 199 4.72 -1.65 33.45
CA ASP A 199 6.13 -1.30 33.28
C ASP A 199 6.81 -2.29 32.35
N LEU A 200 7.68 -1.77 31.48
CA LEU A 200 8.24 -2.48 30.35
C LEU A 200 9.65 -2.94 30.67
N SER A 201 9.93 -4.24 30.57
CA SER A 201 11.31 -4.73 30.63
C SER A 201 12.11 -4.24 29.42
N ILE A 202 13.22 -3.54 29.68
CA ILE A 202 14.08 -2.87 28.68
C ILE A 202 15.51 -3.43 28.61
N SER A 203 15.80 -4.57 29.26
CA SER A 203 17.10 -5.22 29.14
C SER A 203 17.01 -6.75 29.26
N ARG A 204 18.05 -7.47 28.83
CA ARG A 204 18.15 -8.94 28.88
C ARG A 204 19.55 -9.34 29.33
N THR A 205 19.68 -10.50 29.95
CA THR A 205 20.99 -11.08 30.32
C THR A 205 21.30 -12.37 29.56
N THR A 206 20.30 -12.92 28.86
CA THR A 206 20.36 -14.22 28.19
C THR A 206 21.10 -14.26 26.85
N PHE A 207 21.46 -13.11 26.28
CA PHE A 207 22.22 -13.02 25.03
C PHE A 207 23.12 -11.78 25.00
N SER A 208 24.05 -11.73 24.06
CA SER A 208 25.10 -10.69 24.01
C SER A 208 25.04 -9.79 22.77
N TRP A 209 24.29 -10.17 21.73
CA TRP A 209 24.16 -9.39 20.52
C TRP A 209 23.18 -8.22 20.64
N GLY A 210 23.68 -7.08 21.12
CA GLY A 210 22.97 -5.81 21.19
C GLY A 210 23.79 -4.71 21.86
N ILE A 211 23.15 -3.58 22.15
CA ILE A 211 23.80 -2.46 22.84
C ILE A 211 23.82 -2.73 24.35
N PRO A 212 24.98 -2.73 25.03
CA PRO A 212 25.03 -2.95 26.47
C PRO A 212 24.38 -1.79 27.22
N MET A 213 23.72 -2.11 28.33
CA MET A 213 23.19 -1.13 29.26
C MET A 213 24.36 -0.30 29.84
N PRO A 214 24.31 1.04 29.80
CA PRO A 214 25.37 1.87 30.35
C PRO A 214 25.61 1.53 31.83
N GLU A 215 26.90 1.35 32.17
CA GLU A 215 27.42 0.96 33.50
C GLU A 215 27.12 -0.49 33.93
N HIS A 216 26.33 -1.23 33.16
CA HIS A 216 25.88 -2.60 33.44
C HIS A 216 26.01 -3.51 32.20
N PRO A 217 27.25 -3.77 31.73
CA PRO A 217 27.49 -4.45 30.45
C PRO A 217 27.01 -5.90 30.39
N GLU A 218 26.68 -6.51 31.53
CA GLU A 218 26.01 -7.81 31.65
C GLU A 218 24.56 -7.79 31.13
N HIS A 219 23.95 -6.60 31.06
CA HIS A 219 22.64 -6.38 30.48
C HIS A 219 22.76 -5.84 29.05
N VAL A 220 22.05 -6.45 28.11
CA VAL A 220 21.84 -5.95 26.75
C VAL A 220 20.49 -5.25 26.68
N LEU A 221 20.44 -4.05 26.09
CA LEU A 221 19.21 -3.28 25.93
C LEU A 221 18.21 -4.02 25.05
N TYR A 222 16.94 -3.90 25.41
CA TYR A 222 15.82 -4.37 24.59
C TYR A 222 15.83 -3.68 23.24
N VAL A 223 15.68 -4.48 22.17
CA VAL A 223 15.82 -4.05 20.77
C VAL A 223 14.95 -2.83 20.44
N TRP A 224 13.77 -2.68 21.04
CA TRP A 224 12.92 -1.51 20.74
C TRP A 224 13.41 -0.20 21.36
N VAL A 225 14.17 -0.21 22.46
CA VAL A 225 14.80 1.01 22.99
C VAL A 225 15.90 1.49 22.03
N ASP A 226 16.70 0.54 21.56
CA ASP A 226 17.73 0.72 20.55
C ASP A 226 17.13 1.19 19.21
N ALA A 227 16.30 0.35 18.60
CA ALA A 227 15.68 0.59 17.30
C ALA A 227 14.90 1.91 17.27
N LEU A 228 14.05 2.24 18.23
CA LEU A 228 13.28 3.50 18.18
C LEU A 228 14.17 4.75 18.25
N THR A 229 15.35 4.65 18.88
CA THR A 229 16.30 5.76 18.98
C THR A 229 16.93 6.12 17.62
N ASN A 230 16.79 5.27 16.58
CA ASN A 230 17.31 5.54 15.24
C ASN A 230 16.79 6.88 14.69
N TYR A 231 15.53 7.20 14.99
CA TYR A 231 14.84 8.39 14.47
C TYR A 231 15.48 9.70 14.94
N ILE A 232 15.99 9.75 16.17
CA ILE A 232 16.67 10.94 16.68
C ILE A 232 18.17 10.91 16.35
N THR A 233 18.76 9.71 16.27
CA THR A 233 20.16 9.52 15.84
C THR A 233 20.38 10.09 14.44
N ALA A 234 19.48 9.78 13.51
CA ALA A 234 19.62 10.16 12.10
C ALA A 234 19.80 11.66 11.88
N VAL A 235 19.11 12.46 12.71
CA VAL A 235 19.13 13.92 12.67
C VAL A 235 20.08 14.52 13.71
N GLY A 236 20.96 13.70 14.32
CA GLY A 236 22.09 14.18 15.10
C GLY A 236 21.78 14.50 16.57
N ALA A 237 20.78 13.86 17.18
CA ALA A 237 20.49 14.08 18.59
C ALA A 237 21.74 13.93 19.47
N PHE A 238 21.92 14.91 20.35
CA PHE A 238 23.01 15.03 21.33
C PHE A 238 24.43 15.28 20.77
N ASP A 239 24.63 15.15 19.46
CA ASP A 239 25.94 15.32 18.80
C ASP A 239 25.99 16.49 17.79
N ASP A 240 24.88 16.77 17.09
CA ASP A 240 24.71 17.88 16.14
C ASP A 240 23.42 18.65 16.47
N PRO A 241 23.45 19.58 17.45
CA PRO A 241 22.27 20.32 17.88
C PRO A 241 21.60 21.10 16.73
N LYS A 242 22.39 21.59 15.77
CA LYS A 242 21.87 22.38 14.65
C LYS A 242 21.00 21.52 13.74
N ARG A 243 21.47 20.34 13.34
CA ARG A 243 20.67 19.41 12.52
C ARG A 243 19.47 18.89 13.28
N PHE A 244 19.64 18.61 14.57
CA PHE A 244 18.55 18.13 15.41
C PHE A 244 17.43 19.17 15.52
N GLU A 245 17.75 20.44 15.81
CA GLU A 245 16.77 21.54 15.84
C GLU A 245 16.14 21.83 14.47
N THR A 246 16.84 21.52 13.38
CA THR A 246 16.34 21.74 12.01
C THR A 246 15.22 20.75 11.67
N PHE A 247 15.36 19.48 12.05
CA PHE A 247 14.50 18.39 11.57
C PHE A 247 13.68 17.69 12.66
N TRP A 248 14.07 17.73 13.93
CA TRP A 248 13.29 17.13 15.03
C TRP A 248 12.28 18.14 15.60
N PRO A 249 11.02 17.75 15.86
CA PRO A 249 10.46 16.40 15.74
C PRO A 249 10.09 15.99 14.31
N ALA A 250 10.14 14.68 14.05
CA ALA A 250 9.71 14.11 12.77
C ALA A 250 8.28 14.55 12.40
N ASP A 251 8.10 14.99 11.16
CA ASP A 251 6.79 15.34 10.61
C ASP A 251 5.94 14.09 10.40
N ILE A 252 6.54 13.00 9.89
CA ILE A 252 5.84 11.73 9.66
C ILE A 252 6.74 10.53 9.93
N HIS A 253 6.25 9.59 10.74
CA HIS A 253 6.73 8.20 10.75
C HIS A 253 5.78 7.33 9.94
N PHE A 254 6.21 6.81 8.78
CA PHE A 254 5.48 5.78 8.04
C PHE A 254 5.81 4.41 8.62
N ILE A 255 4.79 3.64 9.00
CA ILE A 255 4.97 2.31 9.60
C ILE A 255 3.89 1.33 9.14
N GLY A 256 4.19 0.02 9.27
CA GLY A 256 3.16 -1.02 9.20
C GLY A 256 2.31 -1.04 10.46
N LYS A 257 1.04 -1.44 10.33
CA LYS A 257 0.10 -1.54 11.46
C LYS A 257 0.56 -2.47 12.60
N ASP A 258 1.40 -3.46 12.30
CA ASP A 258 1.96 -4.42 13.26
C ASP A 258 2.86 -3.78 14.30
N ILE A 259 3.55 -2.69 13.96
CA ILE A 259 4.50 -2.03 14.85
C ILE A 259 3.96 -0.74 15.45
N LEU A 260 2.65 -0.51 15.33
CA LEU A 260 1.99 0.71 15.79
C LEU A 260 2.14 0.94 17.30
N ARG A 261 2.01 -0.11 18.12
CA ARG A 261 2.12 0.04 19.59
C ARG A 261 3.49 0.58 20.00
N PHE A 262 4.56 0.12 19.37
CA PHE A 262 5.91 0.60 19.67
C PHE A 262 6.07 2.09 19.35
N HIS A 263 5.51 2.55 18.23
CA HIS A 263 5.63 3.94 17.78
C HIS A 263 4.67 4.90 18.45
N ALA A 264 3.49 4.43 18.84
CA ALA A 264 2.43 5.27 19.39
C ALA A 264 2.36 5.25 20.92
N VAL A 265 2.95 4.25 21.58
CA VAL A 265 2.94 4.12 23.05
C VAL A 265 4.34 4.20 23.62
N TYR A 266 5.24 3.30 23.22
CA TYR A 266 6.57 3.20 23.86
C TYR A 266 7.46 4.37 23.45
N TRP A 267 7.52 4.65 22.15
CA TRP A 267 8.36 5.72 21.63
C TRP A 267 8.03 7.08 22.23
N PRO A 268 6.75 7.54 22.26
CA PRO A 268 6.44 8.83 22.86
C PRO A 268 6.68 8.84 24.37
N ALA A 269 6.47 7.72 25.07
CA ALA A 269 6.80 7.61 26.49
C ALA A 269 8.32 7.73 26.76
N PHE A 270 9.15 7.08 25.95
CA PHE A 270 10.61 7.22 26.03
C PHE A 270 11.04 8.67 25.77
N LEU A 271 10.47 9.31 24.74
CA LEU A 271 10.73 10.72 24.44
C LEU A 271 10.30 11.65 25.58
N MET A 272 9.11 11.45 26.16
CA MET A 272 8.63 12.22 27.32
C MET A 272 9.58 12.04 28.51
N SER A 273 10.03 10.81 28.80
CA SER A 273 11.01 10.54 29.86
C SER A 273 12.35 11.21 29.61
N ALA A 274 12.83 11.20 28.36
CA ALA A 274 14.09 11.84 27.99
C ALA A 274 14.00 13.38 27.80
N GLY A 275 12.81 13.97 27.96
CA GLY A 275 12.57 15.40 27.80
C GLY A 275 12.66 15.89 26.35
N LEU A 276 12.28 15.04 25.39
CA LEU A 276 12.31 15.34 23.96
C LEU A 276 10.91 15.57 23.38
N ALA A 277 10.84 16.39 22.32
CA ALA A 277 9.60 16.61 21.58
C ALA A 277 9.09 15.32 20.92
N LEU A 278 7.77 15.16 20.86
CA LEU A 278 7.10 14.02 20.23
C LEU A 278 7.01 14.18 18.71
N PRO A 279 6.98 13.08 17.93
CA PRO A 279 6.71 13.15 16.50
C PRO A 279 5.35 13.82 16.24
N LYS A 280 5.24 14.56 15.12
CA LYS A 280 3.98 15.25 14.78
C LYS A 280 2.91 14.27 14.33
N GLN A 281 3.30 13.21 13.61
CA GLN A 281 2.35 12.21 13.11
C GLN A 281 3.01 10.84 12.90
N ILE A 282 2.22 9.80 13.17
CA ILE A 282 2.49 8.40 12.84
C ILE A 282 1.43 7.94 11.85
N VAL A 283 1.85 7.47 10.68
CA VAL A 283 0.97 6.94 9.63
C VAL A 283 1.15 5.42 9.56
N ALA A 284 0.12 4.68 9.94
CA ALA A 284 0.10 3.23 9.92
C ALA A 284 -0.63 2.69 8.68
N HIS A 285 0.10 2.09 7.75
CA HIS A 285 -0.47 1.44 6.58
C HIS A 285 -0.83 -0.03 6.84
N GLY A 286 -1.69 -0.61 5.99
CA GLY A 286 -2.04 -2.02 6.03
C GLY A 286 -1.00 -2.91 5.35
N TRP A 287 -1.30 -4.20 5.24
CA TRP A 287 -0.42 -5.20 4.63
C TRP A 287 -0.77 -5.46 3.16
N TRP A 288 0.28 -5.77 2.40
CA TRP A 288 0.12 -6.55 1.17
C TRP A 288 -0.05 -8.02 1.53
N THR A 289 -1.01 -8.68 0.91
CA THR A 289 -1.26 -10.13 1.02
C THR A 289 -1.02 -10.80 -0.33
N ASN A 290 -0.85 -12.13 -0.29
CA ASN A 290 -0.80 -12.98 -1.46
C ASN A 290 -1.93 -14.01 -1.34
N ASP A 291 -2.85 -14.04 -2.29
CA ASP A 291 -4.14 -14.75 -2.26
C ASP A 291 -4.95 -14.57 -0.96
N GLY A 292 -4.96 -13.34 -0.42
CA GLY A 292 -5.66 -13.02 0.83
C GLY A 292 -4.98 -13.53 2.10
N ILE A 293 -3.84 -14.22 1.97
CA ILE A 293 -3.03 -14.71 3.10
C ILE A 293 -1.90 -13.70 3.38
N LYS A 294 -1.70 -13.36 4.66
CA LYS A 294 -0.56 -12.53 5.09
C LYS A 294 0.74 -13.22 4.67
N MET A 295 1.64 -12.47 4.03
CA MET A 295 2.95 -13.00 3.64
C MET A 295 3.78 -13.36 4.87
N SER A 296 4.38 -14.55 4.86
CA SER A 296 5.35 -14.97 5.87
C SER A 296 6.35 -15.95 5.28
N LYS A 297 7.61 -15.87 5.73
CA LYS A 297 8.68 -16.78 5.28
C LYS A 297 8.34 -18.25 5.56
N SER A 298 7.66 -18.53 6.67
CA SER A 298 7.24 -19.88 7.06
C SER A 298 6.19 -20.49 6.13
N LEU A 299 5.35 -19.68 5.48
CA LEU A 299 4.33 -20.13 4.53
C LEU A 299 4.84 -20.19 3.08
N GLY A 300 6.05 -19.67 2.80
CA GLY A 300 6.61 -19.63 1.46
C GLY A 300 5.86 -18.75 0.46
N ASN A 301 4.92 -17.91 0.92
CA ASN A 301 4.07 -17.06 0.09
C ASN A 301 4.58 -15.61 -0.04
N VAL A 302 5.85 -15.38 0.30
CA VAL A 302 6.48 -14.05 0.27
C VAL A 302 6.76 -13.64 -1.17
N ILE A 303 6.33 -12.43 -1.54
CA ILE A 303 6.65 -11.84 -2.85
C ILE A 303 7.97 -11.08 -2.71
N ASP A 304 8.99 -11.56 -3.43
CA ASP A 304 10.33 -10.98 -3.43
C ASP A 304 10.33 -9.60 -4.12
N ALA A 305 10.88 -8.59 -3.44
CA ALA A 305 10.93 -7.23 -3.98
C ALA A 305 11.95 -7.09 -5.12
N PHE A 306 13.02 -7.89 -5.14
CA PHE A 306 13.97 -7.93 -6.26
C PHE A 306 13.30 -8.48 -7.50
N GLU A 307 12.57 -9.59 -7.37
CA GLU A 307 11.85 -10.20 -8.49
C GLU A 307 10.82 -9.23 -9.09
N LEU A 308 10.08 -8.49 -8.26
CA LEU A 308 9.15 -7.47 -8.74
C LEU A 308 9.87 -6.33 -9.47
N ALA A 309 11.00 -5.86 -8.95
CA ALA A 309 11.79 -4.79 -9.55
C ALA A 309 12.50 -5.21 -10.84
N GLU A 310 12.75 -6.50 -11.05
CA GLU A 310 13.25 -7.06 -12.31
C GLU A 310 12.13 -7.31 -13.32
N ARG A 311 10.97 -7.80 -12.85
CA ARG A 311 9.82 -8.16 -13.69
C ARG A 311 9.11 -6.94 -14.27
N TYR A 312 8.94 -5.89 -13.47
CA TYR A 312 8.17 -4.70 -13.85
C TYR A 312 9.06 -3.48 -14.01
N ASP A 313 8.69 -2.61 -14.96
CA ASP A 313 9.24 -1.26 -15.01
C ASP A 313 8.98 -0.55 -13.66
N LEU A 314 9.99 0.17 -13.17
CA LEU A 314 9.96 0.71 -11.82
C LEU A 314 8.82 1.73 -11.62
N ASP A 315 8.52 2.55 -12.62
CA ASP A 315 7.41 3.51 -12.53
C ASP A 315 6.07 2.78 -12.48
N VAL A 316 5.93 1.66 -13.21
CA VAL A 316 4.73 0.81 -13.19
C VAL A 316 4.53 0.17 -11.81
N LEU A 317 5.59 -0.40 -11.24
CA LEU A 317 5.54 -1.01 -9.91
C LEU A 317 5.18 0.03 -8.85
N ARG A 318 5.85 1.19 -8.85
CA ARG A 318 5.56 2.29 -7.92
C ARG A 318 4.14 2.79 -8.06
N TYR A 319 3.69 3.03 -9.29
CA TYR A 319 2.33 3.47 -9.56
C TYR A 319 1.31 2.49 -8.99
N TYR A 320 1.45 1.19 -9.30
CA TYR A 320 0.55 0.17 -8.82
C TYR A 320 0.47 0.13 -7.29
N LEU A 321 1.62 0.09 -6.61
CA LEU A 321 1.68 0.01 -5.16
C LEU A 321 1.02 1.21 -4.48
N LEU A 322 1.13 2.41 -5.06
CA LEU A 322 0.55 3.64 -4.52
C LEU A 322 -0.91 3.87 -4.93
N ARG A 323 -1.35 3.25 -6.03
CA ARG A 323 -2.69 3.43 -6.64
C ARG A 323 -3.72 2.46 -6.10
N GLU A 324 -3.31 1.21 -5.85
CA GLU A 324 -4.24 0.10 -5.70
C GLU A 324 -4.87 0.03 -4.30
N ILE A 325 -4.11 0.35 -3.25
CA ILE A 325 -4.55 0.23 -1.87
C ILE A 325 -4.57 1.60 -1.18
N PRO A 326 -5.70 2.02 -0.59
CA PRO A 326 -5.74 3.16 0.33
C PRO A 326 -4.86 2.93 1.56
N ILE A 327 -4.05 3.93 1.96
CA ILE A 327 -3.22 3.84 3.17
C ILE A 327 -4.10 3.50 4.38
N GLY A 328 -3.73 2.43 5.08
CA GLY A 328 -4.44 1.92 6.25
C GLY A 328 -5.21 0.62 6.01
N ASN A 329 -5.55 0.33 4.75
CA ASN A 329 -6.22 -0.90 4.35
C ASN A 329 -5.20 -1.99 3.98
N ASP A 330 -5.62 -3.24 4.14
CA ASP A 330 -4.90 -4.37 3.55
C ASP A 330 -5.34 -4.55 2.11
N GLY A 331 -4.49 -5.15 1.28
CA GLY A 331 -4.86 -5.51 -0.08
C GLY A 331 -3.97 -6.59 -0.67
N ASN A 332 -4.48 -7.23 -1.71
CA ASN A 332 -3.85 -8.38 -2.33
C ASN A 332 -3.01 -7.95 -3.52
N PHE A 333 -1.79 -8.46 -3.62
CA PHE A 333 -0.99 -8.28 -4.82
C PHE A 333 -1.54 -9.14 -5.96
N SER A 334 -1.58 -8.60 -7.18
CA SER A 334 -2.04 -9.34 -8.36
C SER A 334 -1.31 -8.86 -9.61
N ASP A 335 -0.61 -9.78 -10.27
CA ASP A 335 0.04 -9.51 -11.56
C ASP A 335 -0.98 -9.04 -12.61
N THR A 336 -2.17 -9.66 -12.66
CA THR A 336 -3.28 -9.21 -13.54
C THR A 336 -3.65 -7.76 -13.30
N ARG A 337 -3.75 -7.33 -12.02
CA ARG A 337 -4.08 -5.95 -11.67
C ARG A 337 -2.96 -4.97 -12.04
N VAL A 338 -1.70 -5.38 -11.93
CA VAL A 338 -0.56 -4.58 -12.42
C VAL A 338 -0.71 -4.32 -13.92
N VAL A 339 -0.99 -5.37 -14.70
CA VAL A 339 -1.18 -5.29 -16.15
C VAL A 339 -2.37 -4.40 -16.51
N GLU A 340 -3.52 -4.58 -15.86
CA GLU A 340 -4.72 -3.78 -16.09
C GLU A 340 -4.47 -2.29 -15.86
N ARG A 341 -3.89 -1.94 -14.71
CA ARG A 341 -3.59 -0.54 -14.34
C ARG A 341 -2.56 0.07 -15.28
N ASN A 342 -1.48 -0.65 -15.57
CA ASN A 342 -0.47 -0.18 -16.52
C ASN A 342 -1.10 0.09 -17.89
N ASN A 343 -1.82 -0.88 -18.44
CA ASN A 343 -2.32 -0.79 -19.81
C ASN A 343 -3.37 0.31 -19.95
N ALA A 344 -4.34 0.37 -19.03
CA ALA A 344 -5.44 1.32 -19.12
C ALA A 344 -5.05 2.75 -18.70
N GLU A 345 -4.30 2.91 -17.61
CA GLU A 345 -4.04 4.21 -17.00
C GLU A 345 -2.70 4.80 -17.45
N LEU A 346 -1.61 4.02 -17.45
CA LEU A 346 -0.29 4.53 -17.82
C LEU A 346 -0.08 4.55 -19.34
N ALA A 347 -0.27 3.42 -20.02
CA ALA A 347 0.00 3.29 -21.44
C ALA A 347 -1.08 3.95 -22.31
N ASP A 348 -2.35 3.60 -22.14
CA ASP A 348 -3.44 4.05 -23.02
C ASP A 348 -3.90 5.49 -22.76
N ASN A 349 -3.77 6.00 -21.53
CA ASN A 349 -4.11 7.37 -21.19
C ASN A 349 -2.90 8.31 -21.30
N ILE A 350 -1.96 8.28 -20.35
CA ILE A 350 -0.82 9.22 -20.33
C ILE A 350 0.14 8.95 -21.51
N GLY A 351 0.59 7.72 -21.68
CA GLY A 351 1.58 7.34 -22.69
C GLY A 351 1.14 7.67 -24.12
N ASN A 352 -0.11 7.34 -24.45
CA ASN A 352 -0.72 7.67 -25.74
C ASN A 352 -0.96 9.17 -25.92
N LEU A 353 -1.45 9.88 -24.88
CA LEU A 353 -1.63 11.33 -24.90
C LEU A 353 -0.34 12.05 -25.27
N VAL A 354 0.76 11.71 -24.59
CA VAL A 354 2.08 12.30 -24.84
C VAL A 354 2.51 12.04 -26.28
N ASN A 355 2.54 10.77 -26.70
CA ASN A 355 3.02 10.40 -28.03
C ASN A 355 2.21 11.05 -29.16
N ARG A 356 0.87 11.03 -29.06
CA ARG A 356 0.00 11.63 -30.07
C ARG A 356 0.17 13.14 -30.13
N THR A 357 0.32 13.82 -29.00
CA THR A 357 0.45 15.28 -28.96
C THR A 357 1.79 15.73 -29.54
N PHE A 358 2.90 15.08 -29.17
CA PHE A 358 4.21 15.34 -29.76
C PHE A 358 4.23 15.07 -31.28
N ALA A 359 3.60 13.99 -31.73
CA ALA A 359 3.50 13.69 -33.17
C ALA A 359 2.68 14.74 -33.94
N MET A 360 1.56 15.20 -33.37
CA MET A 360 0.77 16.29 -33.96
C MET A 360 1.57 17.59 -33.98
N ALA A 361 2.29 17.92 -32.90
CA ALA A 361 3.13 19.12 -32.85
C ALA A 361 4.24 19.08 -33.92
N GLY A 362 4.93 17.94 -34.06
CA GLY A 362 5.91 17.73 -35.13
C GLY A 362 5.32 17.93 -36.52
N LYS A 363 4.14 17.37 -36.78
CA LYS A 363 3.52 17.36 -38.12
C LYS A 363 2.83 18.67 -38.50
N PHE A 364 2.17 19.33 -37.55
CA PHE A 364 1.25 20.43 -37.83
C PHE A 364 1.85 21.81 -37.57
N ILE A 365 2.83 21.91 -36.67
CA ILE A 365 3.47 23.19 -36.28
C ILE A 365 5.00 23.11 -36.32
N GLY A 366 5.55 22.13 -37.05
CA GLY A 366 6.99 22.03 -37.32
C GLY A 366 7.86 21.60 -36.15
N GLY A 367 7.28 21.05 -35.07
CA GLY A 367 8.04 20.45 -33.97
C GLY A 367 8.75 21.45 -33.07
N SER A 368 8.28 22.69 -32.99
CA SER A 368 8.73 23.68 -32.00
C SER A 368 7.54 24.15 -31.16
N ILE A 369 7.79 24.48 -29.90
CA ILE A 369 6.75 24.99 -28.99
C ILE A 369 6.21 26.33 -29.52
N PRO A 370 4.90 26.49 -29.77
CA PRO A 370 4.32 27.76 -30.20
C PRO A 370 4.43 28.84 -29.12
N ALA A 371 4.26 30.11 -29.51
CA ALA A 371 4.14 31.17 -28.52
C ALA A 371 2.78 31.05 -27.78
N PRO A 372 2.75 31.12 -26.43
CA PRO A 372 1.49 31.23 -25.71
C PRO A 372 0.76 32.51 -26.09
N ARG A 373 -0.57 32.41 -26.22
CA ARG A 373 -1.46 33.57 -26.40
C ARG A 373 -2.40 33.70 -25.20
N GLU A 374 -3.08 34.83 -25.12
CA GLU A 374 -4.15 35.03 -24.15
C GLU A 374 -5.28 34.02 -24.40
N LEU A 375 -5.77 33.39 -23.33
CA LEU A 375 -6.84 32.40 -23.44
C LEU A 375 -8.19 33.13 -23.57
N THR A 376 -8.77 33.10 -24.76
CA THR A 376 -10.09 33.71 -25.05
C THR A 376 -11.20 32.67 -25.19
N GLU A 377 -10.85 31.44 -25.57
CA GLU A 377 -11.79 30.35 -25.77
C GLU A 377 -12.15 29.68 -24.44
N SER A 378 -13.44 29.44 -24.20
CA SER A 378 -13.92 28.86 -22.94
C SER A 378 -13.33 27.48 -22.66
N GLU A 379 -13.10 26.67 -23.69
CA GLU A 379 -12.48 25.35 -23.56
C GLU A 379 -11.01 25.41 -23.11
N ASP A 380 -10.28 26.45 -23.52
CA ASP A 380 -8.88 26.65 -23.13
C ASP A 380 -8.76 27.11 -21.68
N ILE A 381 -9.65 28.03 -21.29
CA ILE A 381 -9.77 28.51 -19.91
C ILE A 381 -10.14 27.34 -18.99
N ALA A 382 -11.11 26.52 -19.39
CA ALA A 382 -11.52 25.34 -18.63
C ALA A 382 -10.39 24.32 -18.45
N LEU A 383 -9.58 24.08 -19.49
CA LEU A 383 -8.43 23.17 -19.39
C LEU A 383 -7.38 23.68 -18.40
N ARG A 384 -7.05 24.99 -18.45
CA ARG A 384 -6.15 25.62 -17.48
C ARG A 384 -6.70 25.49 -16.06
N ASP A 385 -7.98 25.79 -15.87
CA ASP A 385 -8.62 25.75 -14.55
C ASP A 385 -8.67 24.31 -14.01
N ALA A 386 -8.86 23.32 -14.88
CA ALA A 386 -8.75 21.90 -14.53
C ALA A 386 -7.34 21.53 -14.07
N ALA A 387 -6.29 22.11 -14.67
CA ALA A 387 -4.90 21.88 -14.24
C ALA A 387 -4.65 22.43 -12.82
N PHE A 388 -5.11 23.65 -12.53
CA PHE A 388 -5.03 24.22 -11.19
C PHE A 388 -5.83 23.40 -10.17
N ALA A 389 -7.05 22.99 -10.52
CA ALA A 389 -7.89 22.15 -9.66
C ALA A 389 -7.22 20.80 -9.38
N ALA A 390 -6.58 20.18 -10.37
CA ALA A 390 -5.86 18.93 -10.21
C ALA A 390 -4.66 19.09 -9.26
N ARG A 391 -3.86 20.16 -9.42
CA ARG A 391 -2.76 20.48 -8.50
C ARG A 391 -3.25 20.61 -7.06
N ASP A 392 -4.33 21.37 -6.85
CA ASP A 392 -4.86 21.64 -5.51
C ASP A 392 -5.47 20.38 -4.87
N ALA A 393 -6.16 19.56 -5.67
CA ALA A 393 -6.71 18.28 -5.21
C ALA A 393 -5.62 17.26 -4.87
N ILE A 394 -4.54 17.22 -5.66
CA ILE A 394 -3.37 16.38 -5.36
C ILE A 394 -2.67 16.87 -4.08
N ASP A 395 -2.50 18.17 -3.89
CA ASP A 395 -1.91 18.71 -2.66
C ASP A 395 -2.74 18.34 -1.42
N LYS A 396 -4.06 18.45 -1.52
CA LYS A 396 -4.97 18.00 -0.47
C LYS A 396 -4.82 16.49 -0.20
N ALA A 397 -4.79 15.67 -1.24
CA ALA A 397 -4.66 14.22 -1.10
C ALA A 397 -3.32 13.80 -0.45
N PHE A 398 -2.20 14.47 -0.78
CA PHE A 398 -0.96 14.29 -0.02
C PHE A 398 -1.13 14.71 1.44
N GLY A 399 -1.78 15.86 1.69
CA GLY A 399 -2.13 16.37 3.02
C GLY A 399 -2.90 15.36 3.88
N ASP A 400 -3.85 14.66 3.27
CA ASP A 400 -4.75 13.68 3.93
C ASP A 400 -4.21 12.25 3.93
N ARG A 401 -3.01 12.02 3.37
CA ARG A 401 -2.38 10.69 3.23
C ARG A 401 -3.14 9.75 2.28
N GLU A 402 -3.79 10.29 1.26
CA GLU A 402 -4.58 9.55 0.27
C GLU A 402 -3.89 9.50 -1.11
N LEU A 403 -2.72 8.84 -1.20
CA LEU A 403 -1.96 8.76 -2.46
C LEU A 403 -2.77 8.16 -3.62
N HIS A 404 -3.66 7.20 -3.34
CA HIS A 404 -4.60 6.65 -4.33
C HIS A 404 -5.53 7.72 -4.93
N ARG A 405 -6.01 8.69 -4.12
CA ARG A 405 -6.82 9.82 -4.60
C ARG A 405 -6.00 10.83 -5.39
N ALA A 406 -4.75 11.08 -4.98
CA ALA A 406 -3.84 11.93 -5.75
C ALA A 406 -3.66 11.38 -7.17
N LEU A 407 -3.47 10.05 -7.31
CA LEU A 407 -3.37 9.40 -8.61
C LEU A 407 -4.70 9.40 -9.39
N GLU A 408 -5.85 9.30 -8.72
CA GLU A 408 -7.16 9.47 -9.37
C GLU A 408 -7.33 10.88 -9.97
N HIS A 409 -6.94 11.92 -9.23
CA HIS A 409 -6.98 13.30 -9.73
C HIS A 409 -6.00 13.54 -10.88
N LEU A 410 -4.82 12.92 -10.84
CA LEU A 410 -3.87 12.93 -11.95
C LEU A 410 -4.47 12.28 -13.22
N MET A 411 -5.10 11.11 -13.08
CA MET A 411 -5.76 10.42 -14.21
C MET A 411 -6.95 11.20 -14.75
N ALA A 412 -7.74 11.83 -13.88
CA ALA A 412 -8.85 12.68 -14.28
C ALA A 412 -8.35 13.87 -15.12
N PHE A 413 -7.27 14.53 -14.70
CA PHE A 413 -6.68 15.62 -15.48
C PHE A 413 -6.14 15.14 -16.82
N SER A 414 -5.38 14.04 -16.87
CA SER A 414 -4.91 13.45 -18.14
C SER A 414 -6.06 13.11 -19.10
N SER A 415 -7.16 12.60 -18.56
CA SER A 415 -8.37 12.31 -19.34
C SER A 415 -9.01 13.58 -19.90
N GLU A 416 -9.00 14.68 -19.13
CA GLU A 416 -9.50 15.97 -19.60
C GLU A 416 -8.62 16.56 -20.71
N VAL A 417 -7.29 16.40 -20.67
CA VAL A 417 -6.42 16.79 -21.80
C VAL A 417 -6.74 15.98 -23.06
N ASN A 418 -6.98 14.67 -22.91
CA ASN A 418 -7.43 13.84 -24.03
C ASN A 418 -8.75 14.34 -24.61
N ASN A 419 -9.73 14.66 -23.77
CA ASN A 419 -11.03 15.17 -24.19
C ASN A 419 -10.90 16.55 -24.86
N TYR A 420 -10.06 17.43 -24.34
CA TYR A 420 -9.76 18.73 -24.94
C TYR A 420 -9.26 18.59 -26.38
N ILE A 421 -8.32 17.67 -26.64
CA ILE A 421 -7.83 17.40 -27.99
C ILE A 421 -8.96 16.89 -28.90
N GLN A 422 -9.87 16.06 -28.38
CA GLN A 422 -11.01 15.56 -29.14
C GLN A 422 -12.04 16.64 -29.49
N ARG A 423 -12.33 17.56 -28.56
CA ARG A 423 -13.26 18.66 -28.79
C ARG A 423 -12.70 19.70 -29.76
N THR A 424 -11.43 20.07 -29.57
CA THR A 424 -10.77 21.11 -30.38
C THR A 424 -10.32 20.64 -31.76
N GLN A 425 -10.18 19.32 -31.97
CA GLN A 425 -9.88 18.69 -33.26
C GLN A 425 -8.71 19.36 -34.03
N PRO A 426 -7.47 19.34 -33.50
CA PRO A 426 -6.32 19.99 -34.14
C PRO A 426 -6.07 19.52 -35.58
N TRP A 427 -6.41 18.27 -35.92
CA TRP A 427 -6.34 17.77 -37.29
C TRP A 427 -7.31 18.47 -38.26
N ALA A 428 -8.48 18.91 -37.78
CA ALA A 428 -9.43 19.67 -38.58
C ALA A 428 -8.94 21.11 -38.74
N LEU A 429 -8.50 21.74 -37.64
CA LEU A 429 -7.92 23.09 -37.67
C LEU A 429 -6.74 23.19 -38.66
N ASN A 430 -5.87 22.19 -38.69
CA ASN A 430 -4.77 22.11 -39.66
C ASN A 430 -5.25 22.01 -41.11
N LYS A 431 -6.28 21.21 -41.40
CA LYS A 431 -6.84 21.09 -42.75
C LYS A 431 -7.54 22.37 -43.21
N GLU A 432 -8.18 23.08 -42.28
CA GLU A 432 -8.88 24.34 -42.54
C GLU A 432 -7.95 25.55 -42.61
N GLY A 433 -6.66 25.39 -42.29
CA GLY A 433 -5.69 26.49 -42.28
C GLY A 433 -5.90 27.49 -41.13
N LYS A 434 -6.55 27.08 -40.04
CA LYS A 434 -6.78 27.91 -38.83
C LYS A 434 -5.55 27.89 -37.92
N THR A 435 -4.43 28.42 -38.43
CA THR A 435 -3.09 28.29 -37.83
C THR A 435 -3.01 28.80 -36.39
N GLU A 436 -3.56 29.98 -36.10
CA GLU A 436 -3.46 30.54 -34.74
C GLU A 436 -4.20 29.71 -33.69
N ARG A 437 -5.39 29.21 -34.04
CA ARG A 437 -6.16 28.33 -33.14
C ARG A 437 -5.45 27.00 -32.95
N LEU A 438 -4.91 26.43 -34.02
CA LEU A 438 -4.14 25.18 -33.99
C LEU A 438 -2.91 25.29 -33.08
N GLU A 439 -2.12 26.35 -33.23
CA GLU A 439 -0.95 26.65 -32.40
C GLU A 439 -1.35 26.76 -30.93
N GLN A 440 -2.41 27.52 -30.61
CA GLN A 440 -2.87 27.67 -29.23
C GLN A 440 -3.35 26.34 -28.64
N THR A 441 -4.12 25.56 -29.41
CA THR A 441 -4.60 24.23 -28.98
C THR A 441 -3.44 23.28 -28.68
N LEU A 442 -2.43 23.22 -29.56
CA LEU A 442 -1.27 22.37 -29.34
C LEU A 442 -0.39 22.89 -28.19
N TYR A 443 -0.23 24.21 -28.04
CA TYR A 443 0.46 24.78 -26.89
C TYR A 443 -0.20 24.37 -25.57
N ASN A 444 -1.52 24.53 -25.46
CA ASN A 444 -2.26 24.17 -24.26
C ASN A 444 -2.15 22.66 -23.94
N ALA A 445 -2.18 21.80 -24.96
CA ALA A 445 -1.99 20.36 -24.78
C ALA A 445 -0.56 20.02 -24.30
N LEU A 446 0.47 20.64 -24.87
CA LEU A 446 1.87 20.45 -24.45
C LEU A 446 2.10 20.98 -23.03
N GLU A 447 1.56 22.16 -22.69
CA GLU A 447 1.64 22.71 -21.34
C GLU A 447 0.92 21.79 -20.34
N SER A 448 -0.24 21.25 -20.69
CA SER A 448 -0.94 20.28 -19.85
C SER A 448 -0.11 19.00 -19.62
N ILE A 449 0.60 18.52 -20.64
CA ILE A 449 1.51 17.37 -20.51
C ILE A 449 2.69 17.70 -19.58
N ARG A 450 3.23 18.91 -19.63
CA ARG A 450 4.25 19.38 -18.68
C ARG A 450 3.70 19.37 -17.25
N TRP A 451 2.47 19.83 -17.04
CA TRP A 451 1.79 19.77 -15.74
C TRP A 451 1.61 18.33 -15.26
N ILE A 452 1.14 17.42 -16.12
CA ILE A 452 1.04 15.99 -15.82
C ILE A 452 2.39 15.43 -15.39
N ALA A 453 3.47 15.72 -16.13
CA ALA A 453 4.80 15.24 -15.78
C ALA A 453 5.24 15.71 -14.39
N LEU A 454 5.00 16.97 -14.03
CA LEU A 454 5.35 17.50 -12.72
C LEU A 454 4.52 16.88 -11.59
N LEU A 455 3.21 16.77 -11.78
CA LEU A 455 2.29 16.19 -10.81
C LEU A 455 2.50 14.67 -10.64
N ALA A 456 2.93 13.98 -11.70
CA ALA A 456 3.21 12.55 -11.69
C ALA A 456 4.59 12.20 -11.11
N ALA A 457 5.54 13.13 -11.04
CA ALA A 457 6.93 12.86 -10.67
C ALA A 457 7.16 12.21 -9.29
N PRO A 458 6.34 12.43 -8.25
CA PRO A 458 6.44 11.67 -7.00
C PRO A 458 6.20 10.16 -7.20
N PHE A 459 5.37 9.80 -8.18
CA PHE A 459 4.86 8.46 -8.41
C PHE A 459 5.65 7.74 -9.49
N THR A 460 5.81 8.39 -10.66
CA THR A 460 6.47 7.86 -11.86
C THR A 460 7.65 8.76 -12.28
N PRO A 461 8.72 8.82 -11.47
CA PRO A 461 9.80 9.80 -11.65
C PRO A 461 10.55 9.66 -12.98
N ASP A 462 10.67 8.46 -13.56
CA ASP A 462 11.40 8.27 -14.81
C ASP A 462 10.61 8.76 -16.04
N ALA A 463 9.34 8.40 -16.13
CA ALA A 463 8.43 8.86 -17.16
C ALA A 463 8.27 10.38 -17.11
N SER A 464 8.14 10.96 -15.92
CA SER A 464 8.12 12.41 -15.73
C SER A 464 9.37 13.08 -16.28
N ARG A 465 10.56 12.58 -15.94
CA ARG A 465 11.83 13.10 -16.50
C ARG A 465 11.91 12.95 -18.01
N LYS A 466 11.49 11.81 -18.57
CA LYS A 466 11.45 11.60 -20.02
C LYS A 466 10.53 12.61 -20.72
N ILE A 467 9.33 12.86 -20.17
CA ILE A 467 8.41 13.87 -20.72
C ILE A 467 9.04 15.26 -20.69
N LEU A 468 9.60 15.66 -19.54
CA LEU A 468 10.23 16.98 -19.40
C LEU A 468 11.44 17.16 -20.32
N ALA A 469 12.25 16.11 -20.49
CA ALA A 469 13.37 16.10 -21.44
C ALA A 469 12.88 16.38 -22.88
N GLY A 470 11.69 15.92 -23.25
CA GLY A 470 11.09 16.23 -24.56
C GLY A 470 10.76 17.72 -24.77
N PHE A 471 10.71 18.51 -23.70
CA PHE A 471 10.60 19.96 -23.71
C PHE A 471 11.95 20.67 -23.49
N GLY A 472 13.08 19.95 -23.53
CA GLY A 472 14.40 20.48 -23.21
C GLY A 472 14.65 20.73 -21.71
N GLN A 473 13.77 20.24 -20.84
CA GLN A 473 13.83 20.43 -19.39
C GLN A 473 14.45 19.21 -18.70
N THR A 474 15.78 19.23 -18.50
CA THR A 474 16.57 18.04 -18.13
C THR A 474 17.19 18.07 -16.73
N THR A 475 17.01 19.15 -15.97
CA THR A 475 17.58 19.31 -14.63
C THR A 475 16.53 19.15 -13.53
N GLU A 476 16.94 18.75 -12.33
CA GLU A 476 16.05 18.62 -11.16
C GLU A 476 15.32 19.92 -10.81
N ALA A 477 15.90 21.09 -11.12
CA ALA A 477 15.22 22.38 -10.93
C ALA A 477 13.92 22.49 -11.74
N HIS A 478 13.81 21.80 -12.87
CA HIS A 478 12.61 21.78 -13.68
C HIS A 478 11.48 20.95 -13.07
N LEU A 479 11.75 20.08 -12.09
CA LEU A 479 10.71 19.35 -11.35
C LEU A 479 9.98 20.21 -10.31
N SER A 480 10.43 21.45 -10.10
CA SER A 480 9.86 22.37 -9.11
C SER A 480 8.42 22.79 -9.42
N PHE A 481 7.59 22.82 -8.38
CA PHE A 481 6.20 23.30 -8.44
C PHE A 481 6.07 24.82 -8.49
N GLU A 482 7.17 25.57 -8.42
CA GLU A 482 7.15 27.02 -8.66
C GLU A 482 6.54 27.35 -10.03
N THR A 483 6.81 26.50 -11.03
CA THR A 483 6.27 26.64 -12.40
C THR A 483 4.81 26.17 -12.55
N LEU A 484 4.18 25.69 -11.47
CA LEU A 484 2.76 25.35 -11.41
C LEU A 484 1.92 26.46 -10.75
N LYS A 485 2.53 27.58 -10.36
CA LYS A 485 1.79 28.76 -9.83
C LYS A 485 1.08 29.53 -10.93
N THR A 486 1.58 29.46 -12.15
CA THR A 486 1.04 30.14 -13.33
C THR A 486 0.90 29.16 -14.48
N TRP A 487 -0.01 29.46 -15.40
CA TRP A 487 -0.15 28.74 -16.65
C TRP A 487 0.89 29.22 -17.67
N ALA A 488 1.20 28.36 -18.65
CA ALA A 488 2.01 28.68 -19.82
C ALA A 488 3.50 28.94 -19.52
N ASN A 489 4.19 27.98 -18.87
CA ASN A 489 5.62 28.06 -18.60
C ASN A 489 6.53 27.33 -19.61
N LEU A 490 5.99 26.84 -20.74
CA LEU A 490 6.80 26.29 -21.82
C LEU A 490 7.41 27.40 -22.68
N PRO A 491 8.75 27.47 -22.84
CA PRO A 491 9.38 28.52 -23.64
C PRO A 491 9.09 28.35 -25.13
N ALA A 492 8.56 29.40 -25.77
CA ALA A 492 8.30 29.43 -27.20
C ALA A 492 9.58 29.22 -28.03
N GLY A 493 9.45 28.52 -29.16
CA GLY A 493 10.56 28.21 -30.06
C GLY A 493 11.46 27.06 -29.62
N THR A 494 11.23 26.48 -28.44
CA THR A 494 11.98 25.29 -28.00
C THR A 494 11.69 24.12 -28.94
N PRO A 495 12.71 23.44 -29.49
CA PRO A 495 12.51 22.22 -30.26
C PRO A 495 11.90 21.11 -29.41
N LEU A 496 10.93 20.38 -29.97
CA LEU A 496 10.32 19.23 -29.31
C LEU A 496 11.07 17.95 -29.69
N GLU A 497 11.44 17.18 -28.68
CA GLU A 497 11.99 15.84 -28.85
C GLU A 497 10.99 14.82 -28.31
N ALA A 498 10.49 13.93 -29.17
CA ALA A 498 9.50 12.95 -28.74
C ALA A 498 10.13 12.01 -27.69
N PRO A 499 9.51 11.83 -26.50
CA PRO A 499 10.09 11.04 -25.41
C PRO A 499 10.06 9.52 -25.66
N GLY A 500 9.49 9.09 -26.80
CA GLY A 500 9.31 7.69 -27.15
C GLY A 500 8.22 7.00 -26.33
N VAL A 501 8.28 5.67 -26.29
CA VAL A 501 7.33 4.87 -25.50
C VAL A 501 7.65 5.06 -24.01
N LEU A 502 6.72 5.68 -23.28
CA LEU A 502 6.85 5.90 -21.83
C LEU A 502 6.55 4.63 -21.05
N PHE A 503 5.44 3.96 -21.39
CA PHE A 503 4.96 2.74 -20.77
C PHE A 503 4.61 1.74 -21.87
N SER A 504 5.23 0.56 -21.83
CA SER A 504 4.89 -0.52 -22.74
C SER A 504 3.66 -1.25 -22.21
N LYS A 505 2.77 -1.70 -23.11
CA LYS A 505 1.70 -2.60 -22.69
C LYS A 505 2.31 -3.90 -22.19
N LEU A 506 1.79 -4.38 -21.07
CA LEU A 506 2.13 -5.67 -20.51
C LEU A 506 1.13 -6.71 -21.01
N GLU A 507 1.60 -7.92 -21.24
CA GLU A 507 0.72 -9.06 -21.51
C GLU A 507 0.17 -9.58 -20.18
N ALA A 508 -1.09 -10.00 -20.18
CA ALA A 508 -1.64 -10.66 -19.00
C ALA A 508 -0.84 -11.94 -18.74
N PRO A 509 -0.50 -12.25 -17.48
CA PRO A 509 0.09 -13.54 -17.16
C PRO A 509 -0.85 -14.63 -17.67
N VAL A 510 -0.33 -15.58 -18.43
CA VAL A 510 -1.08 -16.78 -18.81
C VAL A 510 -1.29 -17.54 -17.50
N GLU A 511 -2.55 -17.78 -17.11
CA GLU A 511 -2.85 -18.74 -16.05
C GLU A 511 -2.33 -20.10 -16.53
N GLU A 512 -1.14 -20.49 -16.09
CA GLU A 512 -0.76 -21.89 -16.16
C GLU A 512 -1.67 -22.61 -15.16
N ASP A 513 -2.57 -23.44 -15.67
CA ASP A 513 -3.27 -24.47 -14.90
C ASP A 513 -2.21 -25.32 -14.19
N ASP A 514 -1.83 -24.93 -12.98
CA ASP A 514 -0.90 -25.67 -12.14
C ASP A 514 -1.63 -26.88 -11.54
N ALA A 515 -1.96 -27.83 -12.41
CA ALA A 515 -2.26 -29.19 -12.06
C ALA A 515 -0.95 -29.90 -11.67
N GLY A 516 -0.39 -29.45 -10.55
CA GLY A 516 0.53 -30.17 -9.68
C GLY A 516 1.78 -30.78 -10.31
N GLU A 517 2.91 -30.10 -10.17
CA GLU A 517 4.19 -30.78 -9.96
C GLU A 517 4.97 -30.16 -8.79
N LYS A 518 4.94 -30.90 -7.67
CA LYS A 518 5.87 -30.70 -6.55
C LYS A 518 7.30 -30.88 -7.05
N SER A 519 8.10 -29.85 -6.88
CA SER A 519 9.53 -29.85 -7.08
C SER A 519 10.24 -30.80 -6.10
N ALA A 520 11.03 -31.72 -6.65
CA ALA A 520 12.13 -32.41 -5.98
C ALA A 520 13.34 -32.42 -6.95
N PRO A 521 14.58 -32.47 -6.44
CA PRO A 521 15.72 -31.77 -7.03
C PRO A 521 16.36 -32.44 -8.26
N GLN A 522 16.94 -31.59 -9.11
CA GLN A 522 17.63 -31.88 -10.36
C GLN A 522 18.89 -32.74 -10.19
N ASP A 523 19.06 -33.71 -11.10
CA ASP A 523 20.35 -34.26 -11.50
C ASP A 523 20.57 -34.09 -13.01
N GLN A 524 21.85 -34.05 -13.40
CA GLN A 524 22.39 -33.31 -14.53
C GLN A 524 22.31 -33.97 -15.94
N LYS A 525 22.03 -33.12 -16.95
CA LYS A 525 22.61 -33.05 -18.34
C LYS A 525 22.38 -34.19 -19.37
N PRO A 526 22.60 -33.96 -20.70
CA PRO A 526 22.53 -32.72 -21.51
C PRO A 526 21.84 -32.85 -22.91
N ALA A 527 21.35 -31.69 -23.39
CA ALA A 527 21.30 -31.16 -24.76
C ALA A 527 21.04 -32.04 -26.00
N LYS A 528 20.02 -31.67 -26.81
CA LYS A 528 20.07 -31.75 -28.28
C LYS A 528 19.20 -30.67 -28.97
N LYS A 529 19.72 -30.21 -30.11
CA LYS A 529 19.34 -29.05 -30.94
C LYS A 529 18.11 -29.26 -31.84
N ALA A 530 17.40 -28.14 -32.04
CA ALA A 530 16.87 -27.55 -33.28
C ALA A 530 15.82 -28.30 -34.14
N LYS A 531 14.69 -27.62 -34.46
CA LYS A 531 14.50 -26.83 -35.69
C LYS A 531 13.07 -26.25 -35.81
N LYS A 532 13.01 -25.04 -36.39
CA LYS A 532 11.83 -24.40 -37.02
C LYS A 532 11.20 -25.30 -38.08
N ASP A 533 9.89 -25.19 -38.27
CA ASP A 533 9.30 -24.94 -39.59
C ASP A 533 7.88 -24.37 -39.49
N GLU A 534 7.68 -23.25 -40.19
CA GLU A 534 6.39 -22.63 -40.48
C GLU A 534 5.66 -23.42 -41.58
N LYS A 535 4.32 -23.49 -41.52
CA LYS A 535 3.48 -23.52 -42.73
C LYS A 535 2.06 -23.02 -42.45
N LYS A 536 1.69 -21.95 -43.18
CA LYS A 536 0.33 -21.46 -43.44
C LYS A 536 -0.50 -22.49 -44.22
N VAL A 537 -1.80 -22.62 -43.91
CA VAL A 537 -2.92 -22.65 -44.89
C VAL A 537 -4.17 -22.01 -44.28
N GLU A 538 -4.94 -21.35 -45.15
CA GLU A 538 -6.10 -20.48 -44.98
C GLU A 538 -7.43 -21.10 -44.48
N LYS A 539 -8.17 -20.25 -43.74
CA LYS A 539 -9.63 -19.95 -43.75
C LYS A 539 -10.68 -21.06 -43.93
N SER A 540 -11.48 -21.24 -42.88
CA SER A 540 -12.96 -21.32 -42.97
C SER A 540 -13.64 -20.63 -41.78
N LYS A 541 -14.85 -20.12 -42.01
CA LYS A 541 -15.62 -19.13 -41.22
C LYS A 541 -16.24 -19.64 -39.91
N LYS A 542 -16.29 -18.69 -38.95
CA LYS A 542 -17.31 -18.37 -37.93
C LYS A 542 -17.83 -19.48 -37.00
N SER A 543 -17.47 -19.34 -35.72
CA SER A 543 -18.42 -19.30 -34.58
C SER A 543 -17.85 -18.36 -33.53
N ASP A 544 -18.67 -17.40 -33.06
CA ASP A 544 -18.41 -16.60 -31.87
C ASP A 544 -18.26 -17.55 -30.68
N ASP A 545 -17.13 -17.42 -29.96
CA ASP A 545 -17.04 -17.64 -28.52
C ASP A 545 -15.76 -16.94 -28.07
N SER A 546 -15.90 -15.67 -27.67
CA SER A 546 -14.89 -14.97 -26.89
C SER A 546 -15.27 -15.13 -25.42
N GLU A 547 -14.55 -16.00 -24.71
CA GLU A 547 -14.62 -16.08 -23.25
C GLU A 547 -14.13 -14.75 -22.66
N SER A 548 -15.09 -13.95 -22.21
CA SER A 548 -14.89 -12.68 -21.52
C SER A 548 -14.54 -12.92 -20.05
N THR A 549 -13.64 -12.09 -19.53
CA THR A 549 -13.09 -12.05 -18.15
C THR A 549 -14.09 -11.83 -17.01
N GLY A 550 -15.38 -12.06 -17.20
CA GLY A 550 -16.41 -12.11 -16.13
C GLY A 550 -16.63 -10.82 -15.32
N LEU A 551 -15.82 -9.79 -15.52
CA LEU A 551 -15.94 -8.49 -14.86
C LEU A 551 -17.15 -7.75 -15.44
N ILE A 552 -18.03 -7.34 -14.54
CA ILE A 552 -19.24 -6.60 -14.87
C ILE A 552 -19.03 -5.14 -14.47
N GLU A 553 -19.56 -4.21 -15.25
CA GLU A 553 -19.51 -2.79 -14.90
C GLU A 553 -20.43 -2.53 -13.70
N PHE A 554 -20.24 -1.41 -12.97
CA PHE A 554 -21.19 -1.02 -11.92
C PHE A 554 -22.63 -0.94 -12.44
N GLY A 555 -22.81 -0.52 -13.71
CA GLY A 555 -24.10 -0.55 -14.39
C GLY A 555 -24.73 -1.94 -14.43
N ASP A 556 -23.96 -3.01 -14.59
CA ASP A 556 -24.46 -4.38 -14.57
C ASP A 556 -24.90 -4.82 -13.16
N PHE A 557 -24.17 -4.41 -12.12
CA PHE A 557 -24.60 -4.64 -10.75
C PHE A 557 -25.93 -3.94 -10.45
N THR A 558 -26.11 -2.69 -10.91
CA THR A 558 -27.40 -1.97 -10.71
C THR A 558 -28.59 -2.61 -11.43
N LYS A 559 -28.33 -3.46 -12.45
CA LYS A 559 -29.38 -4.25 -13.13
C LYS A 559 -29.89 -5.40 -12.27
N VAL A 560 -29.18 -5.81 -11.22
CA VAL A 560 -29.61 -6.89 -10.34
C VAL A 560 -30.43 -6.30 -9.18
N GLU A 561 -31.65 -6.80 -8.99
CA GLU A 561 -32.46 -6.46 -7.83
C GLU A 561 -32.27 -7.51 -6.75
N ILE A 562 -31.56 -7.14 -5.69
CA ILE A 562 -31.38 -7.95 -4.50
C ILE A 562 -32.24 -7.34 -3.39
N ARG A 563 -33.05 -8.15 -2.71
CA ARG A 563 -33.95 -7.72 -1.63
C ARG A 563 -33.81 -8.62 -0.41
N VAL A 564 -34.11 -8.08 0.76
CA VAL A 564 -34.29 -8.88 1.99
C VAL A 564 -35.64 -9.60 1.91
N GLY A 565 -35.63 -10.93 1.86
CA GLY A 565 -36.84 -11.76 1.84
C GLY A 565 -36.95 -12.65 3.07
N GLU A 566 -38.19 -12.89 3.53
CA GLU A 566 -38.49 -13.80 4.64
C GLU A 566 -39.02 -15.13 4.11
N VAL A 567 -38.45 -16.25 4.57
CA VAL A 567 -38.90 -17.59 4.20
C VAL A 567 -40.15 -17.96 5.01
N LEU A 568 -41.29 -18.12 4.33
CA LEU A 568 -42.58 -18.44 4.94
C LEU A 568 -42.79 -19.95 5.11
N THR A 569 -42.38 -20.73 4.11
CA THR A 569 -42.45 -22.20 4.16
C THR A 569 -41.25 -22.81 3.44
N ALA A 570 -40.87 -24.02 3.85
CA ALA A 570 -39.82 -24.80 3.24
C ALA A 570 -40.21 -26.29 3.22
N GLU A 571 -40.00 -26.97 2.11
CA GLU A 571 -40.24 -28.41 1.96
C GLU A 571 -39.20 -29.07 1.05
N LYS A 572 -38.93 -30.36 1.24
CA LYS A 572 -38.08 -31.12 0.32
C LYS A 572 -38.79 -31.34 -1.00
N VAL A 573 -38.07 -31.24 -2.11
CA VAL A 573 -38.62 -31.59 -3.42
C VAL A 573 -38.65 -33.11 -3.56
N GLU A 574 -39.84 -33.68 -3.74
CA GLU A 574 -40.02 -35.11 -3.93
C GLU A 574 -39.23 -35.60 -5.16
N GLY A 575 -38.37 -36.61 -4.97
CA GLY A 575 -37.49 -37.15 -6.02
C GLY A 575 -36.18 -36.39 -6.23
N ALA A 576 -35.88 -35.33 -5.46
CA ALA A 576 -34.62 -34.57 -5.56
C ALA A 576 -33.96 -34.28 -4.21
N ASP A 577 -32.99 -35.12 -3.82
CA ASP A 577 -32.32 -35.07 -2.51
C ASP A 577 -31.50 -33.80 -2.22
N LYS A 578 -31.27 -32.97 -3.24
CA LYS A 578 -30.48 -31.72 -3.12
C LYS A 578 -31.34 -30.46 -3.07
N LEU A 579 -32.64 -30.57 -3.33
CA LEU A 579 -33.49 -29.39 -3.56
C LEU A 579 -34.50 -29.19 -2.43
N LEU A 580 -34.60 -27.94 -1.98
CA LEU A 580 -35.73 -27.45 -1.19
C LEU A 580 -36.60 -26.54 -2.04
N LYS A 581 -37.91 -26.64 -1.87
CA LYS A 581 -38.89 -25.68 -2.38
C LYS A 581 -39.29 -24.77 -1.23
N LEU A 582 -39.16 -23.47 -1.44
CA LEU A 582 -39.41 -22.43 -0.46
C LEU A 582 -40.50 -21.49 -0.98
N SER A 583 -41.32 -20.99 -0.07
CA SER A 583 -42.19 -19.83 -0.32
C SER A 583 -41.62 -18.65 0.45
N ALA A 584 -41.37 -17.52 -0.20
CA ALA A 584 -40.75 -16.36 0.42
C ALA A 584 -41.53 -15.06 0.20
N ASN A 585 -41.69 -14.26 1.24
CA ASN A 585 -42.14 -12.87 1.13
C ASN A 585 -40.94 -11.99 0.76
N VAL A 586 -41.02 -11.29 -0.36
CA VAL A 586 -39.97 -10.37 -0.85
C VAL A 586 -40.45 -8.92 -0.92
N GLY A 587 -41.52 -8.57 -0.19
CA GLY A 587 -42.15 -7.25 -0.21
C GLY A 587 -43.16 -7.05 -1.34
N GLU A 588 -43.75 -8.14 -1.84
CA GLU A 588 -44.78 -8.16 -2.90
C GLU A 588 -46.11 -8.71 -2.34
N GLU A 589 -47.23 -8.45 -3.01
CA GLU A 589 -48.56 -8.93 -2.57
C GLU A 589 -48.66 -10.46 -2.51
N ALA A 590 -47.93 -11.16 -3.36
CA ALA A 590 -47.87 -12.62 -3.40
C ALA A 590 -46.45 -13.12 -3.08
N PRO A 591 -46.31 -14.19 -2.29
CA PRO A 591 -45.01 -14.78 -2.04
C PRO A 591 -44.48 -15.49 -3.29
N ARG A 592 -43.16 -15.50 -3.45
CA ARG A 592 -42.49 -16.15 -4.58
C ARG A 592 -42.07 -17.58 -4.24
N THR A 593 -42.17 -18.46 -5.22
CA THR A 593 -41.63 -19.83 -5.11
C THR A 593 -40.14 -19.84 -5.46
N ILE A 594 -39.31 -20.46 -4.63
CA ILE A 594 -37.87 -20.61 -4.83
C ILE A 594 -37.50 -22.09 -4.75
N VAL A 595 -36.71 -22.58 -5.71
CA VAL A 595 -36.13 -23.92 -5.65
C VAL A 595 -34.63 -23.80 -5.45
N ALA A 596 -34.14 -24.18 -4.27
CA ALA A 596 -32.76 -23.95 -3.84
C ALA A 596 -32.01 -25.27 -3.59
N GLY A 597 -30.75 -25.34 -4.08
CA GLY A 597 -29.86 -26.50 -3.96
C GLY A 597 -29.23 -26.70 -2.57
N ILE A 598 -29.97 -26.42 -1.50
CA ILE A 598 -29.43 -26.28 -0.15
C ILE A 598 -29.88 -27.38 0.82
N ALA A 599 -30.61 -28.40 0.33
CA ALA A 599 -31.19 -29.47 1.16
C ALA A 599 -30.16 -30.35 1.90
N LYS A 600 -28.89 -30.32 1.49
CA LYS A 600 -27.79 -31.02 2.16
C LYS A 600 -27.19 -30.23 3.34
N ALA A 601 -27.41 -28.91 3.36
CA ALA A 601 -26.83 -28.02 4.35
C ALA A 601 -27.85 -27.50 5.37
N PHE A 602 -29.14 -27.48 5.01
CA PHE A 602 -30.22 -26.98 5.87
C PHE A 602 -31.42 -27.93 5.84
N ALA A 603 -31.99 -28.19 7.02
CA ALA A 603 -33.30 -28.80 7.14
C ALA A 603 -34.40 -27.74 6.89
N PRO A 604 -35.59 -28.11 6.36
CA PRO A 604 -36.66 -27.16 6.08
C PRO A 604 -37.05 -26.30 7.28
N GLU A 605 -37.07 -26.88 8.48
CA GLU A 605 -37.50 -26.22 9.71
C GLU A 605 -36.54 -25.11 10.16
N GLU A 606 -35.26 -25.20 9.77
CA GLU A 606 -34.24 -24.19 10.10
C GLU A 606 -34.35 -22.93 9.26
N LEU A 607 -35.15 -22.96 8.18
CA LEU A 607 -35.25 -21.88 7.21
C LEU A 607 -36.45 -20.98 7.46
N VAL A 608 -37.54 -21.51 8.03
CA VAL A 608 -38.79 -20.76 8.23
C VAL A 608 -38.56 -19.60 9.20
N GLY A 609 -38.97 -18.39 8.80
CA GLY A 609 -38.78 -17.15 9.55
C GLY A 609 -37.44 -16.44 9.34
N LEU A 610 -36.48 -17.05 8.61
CA LEU A 610 -35.21 -16.38 8.32
C LEU A 610 -35.39 -15.26 7.30
N ARG A 611 -34.77 -14.10 7.58
CA ARG A 611 -34.58 -13.01 6.63
C ARG A 611 -33.24 -13.18 5.91
N VAL A 612 -33.27 -13.31 4.59
CA VAL A 612 -32.10 -13.58 3.75
C VAL A 612 -32.07 -12.71 2.50
N ALA A 613 -30.87 -12.51 1.94
CA ALA A 613 -30.71 -11.84 0.65
C ALA A 613 -31.25 -12.72 -0.49
N MET A 614 -32.10 -12.14 -1.34
CA MET A 614 -32.70 -12.81 -2.50
C MET A 614 -32.60 -11.95 -3.75
N VAL A 615 -32.19 -12.53 -4.88
CA VAL A 615 -32.27 -11.89 -6.19
C VAL A 615 -33.68 -12.07 -6.76
N THR A 616 -34.37 -10.97 -7.05
CA THR A 616 -35.81 -10.98 -7.37
C THR A 616 -36.14 -10.65 -8.83
N ASN A 617 -35.18 -10.19 -9.62
CA ASN A 617 -35.42 -9.85 -11.04
C ASN A 617 -34.72 -10.77 -12.05
N LEU A 618 -34.36 -11.99 -11.62
CA LEU A 618 -33.92 -13.04 -12.54
C LEU A 618 -35.11 -13.60 -13.32
N LYS A 619 -34.86 -14.01 -14.57
CA LYS A 619 -35.84 -14.76 -15.37
C LYS A 619 -36.18 -16.06 -14.64
N PRO A 620 -37.47 -16.37 -14.40
CA PRO A 620 -37.85 -17.59 -13.71
C PRO A 620 -37.32 -18.85 -14.43
N ALA A 621 -36.81 -19.80 -13.65
CA ALA A 621 -36.26 -21.06 -14.15
C ALA A 621 -37.12 -22.24 -13.68
N LYS A 622 -37.24 -23.28 -14.51
CA LYS A 622 -37.95 -24.50 -14.13
C LYS A 622 -36.93 -25.53 -13.64
N LEU A 623 -36.96 -25.83 -12.33
CA LEU A 623 -36.07 -26.78 -11.68
C LEU A 623 -36.90 -27.95 -11.17
N PHE A 624 -36.59 -29.15 -11.64
CA PHE A 624 -37.32 -30.37 -11.25
C PHE A 624 -38.86 -30.25 -11.41
N GLY A 625 -39.29 -29.61 -12.50
CA GLY A 625 -40.72 -29.38 -12.79
C GLY A 625 -41.35 -28.17 -12.09
N ILE A 626 -40.68 -27.58 -11.09
CA ILE A 626 -41.18 -26.46 -10.29
C ILE A 626 -40.59 -25.15 -10.82
N LYS A 627 -41.42 -24.10 -10.90
CA LYS A 627 -40.98 -22.76 -11.32
C LYS A 627 -40.34 -22.04 -10.13
N SER A 628 -39.06 -21.67 -10.25
CA SER A 628 -38.32 -20.83 -9.29
C SER A 628 -38.31 -19.39 -9.79
N GLU A 629 -38.76 -18.47 -8.96
CA GLU A 629 -39.05 -17.06 -9.32
C GLU A 629 -38.14 -16.06 -8.61
N ALA A 630 -37.26 -16.54 -7.75
CA ALA A 630 -36.16 -15.79 -7.14
C ALA A 630 -35.00 -16.75 -6.81
N MET A 631 -33.88 -16.20 -6.34
CA MET A 631 -32.68 -16.96 -5.94
C MET A 631 -32.18 -16.48 -4.58
N ILE A 632 -31.95 -17.40 -3.64
CA ILE A 632 -31.31 -17.09 -2.35
C ILE A 632 -29.79 -17.09 -2.50
N LEU A 633 -29.11 -16.17 -1.81
CA LEU A 633 -27.65 -16.09 -1.78
C LEU A 633 -27.04 -16.87 -0.60
N ALA A 634 -26.07 -17.74 -0.91
CA ALA A 634 -25.31 -18.50 0.06
C ALA A 634 -23.81 -18.49 -0.29
N ALA A 635 -22.96 -18.43 0.74
CA ALA A 635 -21.52 -18.58 0.63
C ALA A 635 -21.09 -19.99 1.03
N LYS A 636 -20.03 -20.51 0.41
CA LYS A 636 -19.37 -21.74 0.84
C LYS A 636 -18.25 -21.38 1.81
N THR A 637 -18.29 -21.89 3.03
CA THR A 637 -17.28 -21.65 4.07
C THR A 637 -16.02 -22.47 3.81
N THR A 638 -14.91 -22.12 4.49
CA THR A 638 -13.60 -22.80 4.35
C THR A 638 -13.63 -24.28 4.72
N ASP A 639 -14.58 -24.70 5.57
CA ASP A 639 -14.85 -26.10 5.93
C ASP A 639 -15.82 -26.80 4.95
N GLY A 640 -16.22 -26.13 3.86
CA GLY A 640 -17.05 -26.68 2.79
C GLY A 640 -18.56 -26.65 3.03
N LYS A 641 -19.03 -26.07 4.15
CA LYS A 641 -20.46 -25.89 4.46
C LYS A 641 -21.05 -24.68 3.73
N LEU A 642 -22.38 -24.55 3.75
CA LEU A 642 -23.09 -23.39 3.22
C LEU A 642 -23.53 -22.46 4.35
N ALA A 643 -23.34 -21.15 4.17
CA ALA A 643 -23.83 -20.10 5.04
C ALA A 643 -24.73 -19.15 4.24
N LEU A 644 -25.95 -18.89 4.72
CA LEU A 644 -26.88 -17.97 4.06
C LEU A 644 -26.52 -16.51 4.41
N ALA A 645 -26.68 -15.60 3.45
CA ALA A 645 -26.60 -14.16 3.70
C ALA A 645 -27.86 -13.71 4.46
N ARG A 646 -27.76 -13.62 5.79
CA ARG A 646 -28.88 -13.34 6.71
C ARG A 646 -28.88 -11.90 7.19
N TYR A 647 -30.06 -11.39 7.53
CA TYR A 647 -30.27 -10.09 8.17
C TYR A 647 -31.03 -10.28 9.49
N ASP A 648 -30.85 -9.33 10.41
CA ASP A 648 -31.61 -9.30 11.65
C ASP A 648 -33.07 -8.87 11.43
N GLU A 649 -33.91 -9.07 12.46
CA GLU A 649 -35.35 -8.76 12.43
C GLU A 649 -35.69 -7.26 12.39
N ARG A 650 -34.70 -6.36 12.46
CA ARG A 650 -34.92 -4.91 12.34
C ARG A 650 -34.94 -4.46 10.87
N VAL A 651 -34.44 -5.27 9.95
CA VAL A 651 -34.41 -4.95 8.51
C VAL A 651 -35.72 -5.37 7.84
N GLU A 652 -36.52 -4.41 7.38
CA GLU A 652 -37.85 -4.66 6.80
C GLU A 652 -37.80 -5.59 5.57
N VAL A 653 -38.76 -6.52 5.50
CA VAL A 653 -38.92 -7.42 4.34
C VAL A 653 -39.24 -6.60 3.09
N GLY A 654 -38.54 -6.88 1.99
CA GLY A 654 -38.64 -6.16 0.73
C GLY A 654 -37.64 -5.02 0.55
N THR A 655 -36.84 -4.69 1.58
CA THR A 655 -35.76 -3.71 1.51
C THR A 655 -34.77 -4.08 0.41
N ARG A 656 -34.49 -3.14 -0.51
CA ARG A 656 -33.50 -3.32 -1.58
C ARG A 656 -32.09 -3.22 -1.00
N ILE A 657 -31.23 -4.17 -1.40
CA ILE A 657 -29.80 -4.20 -1.07
C ILE A 657 -29.07 -3.49 -2.22
N SER A 658 -28.24 -2.49 -1.90
CA SER A 658 -27.60 -1.57 -2.83
C SER A 658 -26.08 -1.60 -2.76
#